data_AF-A0A0C1H8D5-F1
#
_entry.id   AF-A0A0C1H8D5-F1
#
_cell.length_a   1.000
_cell.length_b   1.000
_cell.length_c   1.000
_cell.angle_alpha   90.00
_cell.angle_beta   90.00
_cell.angle_gamma   90.00
#
_symmetry.space_group_name_H-M   'P 1'
#
loop_
_entity.id
_entity.type
_entity.pdbx_description
1 polymer ?
#
loop_
_entity_poly.entity_id
_entity_poly.type
_entity_poly.pdbx_seq_one_letter_code
_entity_poly.pdbx_strand_id
1 'polypeptide(L)'
;MWKLPKVSSPSVQRSADGLDGCEHSLTALQTTPGHFNVQANASQIHLEQYATLHIESKPIIQYHALQPLSQVPLNPQTLINSLQSLYLSQKTLSIFRIKAEQEWEFKVPLEEIYVRLAIIESKERRVRDQALDKHSEQLQDDHIPTSETIYESKENIEIEKLFEHKSLEKENAKRIYIQGAAGIGKSTLCHYIAYRWAKEELWQGIFSYLFWIPLRNLTLKKYPADKEYTPADLIAREYAGKIDLRASEACINDATLREKTLLVLDGYDELSAEAQGNTSLATAFKELKELFPHILITSRPGSCSFNRSCELELLGFDKEGVERYIDRFFKQVQAEEKKQKLSHLLQSSPQVLSLAQIPINLTLLCCLFNEDPEVFDSTQSITMTAIYERIVNWMYKWFLLRRIDQGRSSQTKEKILTENNLRYNQEVAKIATAFEEMADFAIKKNTLYLEIREIDHFRGNAITSNELTDCGLLRIPKEKGYFIHLTFQEFLTASKVANQYLQGENRQACQSFLLNYKFEPRYSLVLRMISGYISLSITNNRFYLNLNTNPLQSFFDDLFAEPHDLAVRSELHLIANCFEECQNPAQVKQYEGFIELVKDYMIGLSLLGLNVEELLRNINLLNHPKIMHAIERLLSDSHAIKNMLRNLINLITTGKRLSLEIVRLIVKVLKDKVLKDNEDPHVRLLANFFLAEVAEQGGKLPKEAVDALVQVLKEGDDSTQKSAADALGTVAKQGGEFSKEALDTLVQVLKEGDYIAKEHAADALGTVAKQGGEFSKEAL
;
A
#
# COMPACT_ATOMS: atom_id res chain seq x y z
N MET A 1 24.45 -23.29 27.57
CA MET A 1 24.87 -24.64 27.11
C MET A 1 23.65 -25.41 26.66
N TRP A 2 23.53 -25.75 25.37
CA TRP A 2 22.43 -26.56 24.84
C TRP A 2 22.91 -28.01 24.70
N LYS A 3 22.08 -28.98 25.10
CA LYS A 3 22.32 -30.43 24.88
C LYS A 3 21.21 -30.98 23.98
N LEU A 4 21.58 -31.41 22.78
CA LEU A 4 20.70 -32.15 21.87
C LEU A 4 20.47 -33.59 22.38
N PRO A 5 19.22 -34.08 22.45
CA PRO A 5 18.91 -35.50 22.49
C PRO A 5 18.95 -36.13 21.08
N LYS A 6 19.16 -37.44 21.02
CA LYS A 6 19.38 -38.19 19.76
C LYS A 6 18.07 -38.54 19.05
N VAL A 7 18.12 -38.54 17.72
CA VAL A 7 17.09 -39.11 16.84
C VAL A 7 17.05 -40.64 16.98
N SER A 8 15.84 -41.22 17.04
CA SER A 8 15.58 -42.64 16.82
C SER A 8 14.30 -42.81 16.00
N SER A 9 14.43 -43.35 14.79
CA SER A 9 13.31 -43.74 13.94
C SER A 9 12.59 -44.99 14.48
N PRO A 10 11.31 -45.17 14.11
CA PRO A 10 10.93 -46.44 13.51
C PRO A 10 10.06 -46.32 12.25
N SER A 11 9.97 -47.45 11.57
CA SER A 11 9.44 -47.65 10.22
C SER A 11 7.91 -47.77 10.12
N VAL A 12 7.39 -47.24 9.01
CA VAL A 12 6.31 -47.76 8.16
C VAL A 12 5.61 -49.06 8.61
N GLN A 13 4.28 -49.01 8.69
CA GLN A 13 3.43 -50.12 8.24
C GLN A 13 2.15 -49.58 7.57
N ARG A 14 1.78 -50.19 6.44
CA ARG A 14 0.52 -49.95 5.71
C ARG A 14 -0.54 -50.95 6.16
N SER A 15 -1.80 -50.53 6.18
CA SER A 15 -2.94 -51.43 6.00
C SER A 15 -4.00 -50.72 5.16
N ALA A 16 -4.49 -51.42 4.13
CA ALA A 16 -5.61 -50.99 3.29
C ALA A 16 -6.91 -51.66 3.78
N ASP A 17 -7.93 -51.62 2.93
CA ASP A 17 -9.27 -52.22 3.07
C ASP A 17 -10.25 -51.37 3.93
N GLY A 18 -11.52 -51.17 3.54
CA GLY A 18 -12.24 -51.71 2.37
C GLY A 18 -13.41 -50.82 1.89
N LEU A 19 -14.06 -51.29 0.82
CA LEU A 19 -15.16 -50.63 0.09
C LEU A 19 -16.56 -51.01 0.64
N ASP A 20 -17.59 -50.53 -0.07
CA ASP A 20 -19.04 -50.76 0.08
C ASP A 20 -19.74 -49.91 1.17
N GLY A 21 -20.94 -49.35 0.94
CA GLY A 21 -21.77 -49.33 -0.27
C GLY A 21 -23.20 -48.81 -0.01
N CYS A 22 -24.01 -48.79 -1.09
CA CYS A 22 -25.47 -48.59 -1.14
C CYS A 22 -26.09 -47.17 -1.10
N GLU A 23 -27.00 -47.00 -2.07
CA GLU A 23 -27.76 -45.82 -2.44
C GLU A 23 -29.14 -45.71 -1.73
N HIS A 24 -29.86 -44.63 -2.08
CA HIS A 24 -31.32 -44.50 -2.11
C HIS A 24 -32.13 -44.45 -0.80
N SER A 25 -32.82 -43.32 -0.58
CA SER A 25 -34.29 -43.31 -0.66
C SER A 25 -34.87 -41.88 -0.82
N LEU A 26 -35.80 -41.74 -1.76
CA LEU A 26 -36.68 -40.58 -1.93
C LEU A 26 -38.04 -40.90 -1.30
N THR A 27 -38.62 -39.99 -0.52
CA THR A 27 -40.07 -39.98 -0.23
C THR A 27 -40.59 -38.55 -0.13
N ALA A 28 -41.55 -38.21 -0.99
CA ALA A 28 -42.33 -36.97 -0.92
C ALA A 28 -43.60 -37.17 -0.08
N LEU A 29 -44.17 -36.09 0.47
CA LEU A 29 -45.54 -36.10 1.02
C LEU A 29 -46.26 -34.75 0.90
N GLN A 30 -47.58 -34.87 0.74
CA GLN A 30 -48.60 -33.85 0.45
C GLN A 30 -49.64 -33.86 1.61
N THR A 31 -50.50 -32.85 1.89
CA THR A 31 -50.86 -31.59 1.20
C THR A 31 -51.69 -30.68 2.14
N THR A 32 -51.68 -29.36 1.91
CA THR A 32 -52.85 -28.44 2.11
C THR A 32 -53.28 -28.09 3.57
N PRO A 33 -54.30 -27.23 3.84
CA PRO A 33 -54.03 -25.81 4.11
C PRO A 33 -54.78 -25.21 5.33
N GLY A 34 -54.46 -23.98 5.73
CA GLY A 34 -55.14 -23.28 6.84
C GLY A 34 -55.40 -21.80 6.57
N HIS A 35 -56.63 -21.44 6.20
CA HIS A 35 -57.09 -20.05 6.24
C HIS A 35 -57.28 -19.59 7.69
N PHE A 36 -56.84 -18.37 8.01
CA PHE A 36 -57.64 -17.48 8.87
C PHE A 36 -57.61 -16.06 8.31
N ASN A 37 -58.78 -15.43 8.33
CA ASN A 37 -59.06 -14.14 7.72
C ASN A 37 -59.87 -13.33 8.74
N VAL A 38 -59.35 -12.19 9.18
CA VAL A 38 -60.12 -11.20 9.96
C VAL A 38 -59.85 -9.83 9.38
N GLN A 39 -60.91 -9.23 8.85
CA GLN A 39 -60.92 -7.92 8.21
C GLN A 39 -61.10 -6.80 9.26
N ALA A 40 -60.93 -5.57 8.76
CA ALA A 40 -61.68 -4.36 9.11
C ALA A 40 -61.13 -3.48 10.27
N ASN A 41 -61.16 -2.14 10.19
CA ASN A 41 -61.66 -1.25 9.12
C ASN A 41 -61.13 0.20 9.25
N ALA A 42 -61.11 0.92 8.12
CA ALA A 42 -61.23 2.40 7.94
C ALA A 42 -60.22 3.34 8.67
N SER A 43 -59.81 4.52 8.16
CA SER A 43 -60.32 5.42 7.10
C SER A 43 -59.11 6.10 6.41
N GLN A 44 -59.04 6.34 5.08
CA GLN A 44 -59.63 7.50 4.35
C GLN A 44 -59.35 8.86 5.07
N ILE A 45 -58.73 9.90 4.49
CA ILE A 45 -58.84 10.52 3.14
C ILE A 45 -57.59 11.37 2.76
N HIS A 46 -57.33 11.56 1.44
CA HIS A 46 -56.47 12.54 0.72
C HIS A 46 -55.00 12.84 1.15
N LEU A 47 -54.09 12.62 0.20
CA LEU A 47 -53.27 13.70 -0.37
C LEU A 47 -52.98 13.39 -1.85
N GLU A 48 -53.30 14.33 -2.74
CA GLU A 48 -53.14 14.18 -4.20
C GLU A 48 -51.91 14.94 -4.73
N GLN A 49 -51.17 14.24 -5.60
CA GLN A 49 -50.42 14.75 -6.76
C GLN A 49 -49.07 15.50 -6.58
N TYR A 50 -48.19 15.16 -7.54
CA TYR A 50 -46.85 15.70 -7.89
C TYR A 50 -45.68 15.44 -6.90
N ALA A 51 -44.52 14.93 -7.32
CA ALA A 51 -44.02 14.68 -8.67
C ALA A 51 -43.40 13.27 -8.83
N THR A 52 -43.80 12.58 -9.91
CA THR A 52 -43.24 11.30 -10.33
C THR A 52 -41.89 11.52 -11.03
N LEU A 53 -40.78 11.26 -10.35
CA LEU A 53 -39.53 10.98 -11.06
C LEU A 53 -39.52 9.52 -11.48
N HIS A 54 -40.05 9.28 -12.68
CA HIS A 54 -39.89 8.01 -13.38
C HIS A 54 -38.39 7.72 -13.54
N ILE A 55 -37.86 6.82 -12.71
CA ILE A 55 -36.81 5.95 -13.19
C ILE A 55 -37.50 5.04 -14.20
N GLU A 56 -37.44 5.42 -15.47
CA GLU A 56 -37.67 4.47 -16.54
C GLU A 56 -36.72 3.30 -16.31
N SER A 57 -37.29 2.16 -15.90
CA SER A 57 -36.66 0.87 -16.14
C SER A 57 -36.54 0.72 -17.64
N LYS A 58 -35.47 1.26 -18.24
CA LYS A 58 -35.14 1.02 -19.64
C LYS A 58 -35.26 -0.48 -19.85
N PRO A 59 -36.05 -0.94 -20.82
CA PRO A 59 -36.23 -2.37 -21.03
C PRO A 59 -34.84 -2.99 -21.20
N ILE A 60 -34.66 -4.21 -20.69
CA ILE A 60 -33.57 -5.05 -21.15
C ILE A 60 -33.77 -5.15 -22.66
N ILE A 61 -32.93 -4.46 -23.42
CA ILE A 61 -32.96 -4.56 -24.88
C ILE A 61 -32.66 -6.03 -25.17
N GLN A 62 -33.70 -6.76 -25.56
CA GLN A 62 -33.52 -8.06 -26.17
C GLN A 62 -32.78 -7.81 -27.48
N TYR A 63 -31.47 -8.00 -27.45
CA TYR A 63 -30.61 -8.00 -28.62
C TYR A 63 -31.05 -9.16 -29.52
N HIS A 64 -32.09 -8.92 -30.32
CA HIS A 64 -32.22 -9.54 -31.63
C HIS A 64 -31.02 -9.13 -32.47
N ALA A 65 -30.64 -9.97 -33.44
CA ALA A 65 -29.53 -9.71 -34.35
C ALA A 65 -29.59 -8.27 -34.90
N LEU A 66 -28.43 -7.61 -34.96
CA LEU A 66 -28.27 -6.24 -35.47
C LEU A 66 -29.04 -6.10 -36.79
N GLN A 67 -30.09 -5.28 -36.80
CA GLN A 67 -30.79 -4.97 -38.05
C GLN A 67 -29.81 -4.22 -38.98
N PRO A 68 -29.86 -4.45 -40.31
CA PRO A 68 -28.97 -3.76 -41.24
C PRO A 68 -29.09 -2.25 -41.10
N LEU A 69 -28.02 -1.61 -40.65
CA LEU A 69 -27.97 -0.18 -40.38
C LEU A 69 -28.09 0.64 -41.67
N SER A 70 -28.70 1.82 -41.59
CA SER A 70 -28.98 2.64 -42.78
C SER A 70 -27.70 3.17 -43.44
N GLN A 71 -27.71 3.26 -44.77
CA GLN A 71 -26.56 3.59 -45.64
C GLN A 71 -26.01 5.03 -45.49
N VAL A 72 -26.37 5.77 -44.45
CA VAL A 72 -25.85 7.13 -44.20
C VAL A 72 -24.45 7.02 -43.57
N PRO A 73 -23.39 7.57 -44.20
CA PRO A 73 -22.03 7.45 -43.69
C PRO A 73 -21.88 8.13 -42.32
N LEU A 74 -21.11 7.49 -41.43
CA LEU A 74 -20.77 8.04 -40.12
C LEU A 74 -19.93 9.32 -40.30
N ASN A 75 -20.29 10.40 -39.61
CA ASN A 75 -19.46 11.61 -39.58
C ASN A 75 -18.35 11.46 -38.52
N PRO A 76 -17.06 11.44 -38.90
CA PRO A 76 -15.93 11.29 -37.96
C PRO A 76 -15.94 12.35 -36.84
N GLN A 77 -16.27 13.61 -37.17
CA GLN A 77 -16.28 14.70 -36.20
C GLN A 77 -17.39 14.52 -35.15
N THR A 78 -18.54 13.96 -35.54
CA THR A 78 -19.63 13.68 -34.60
C THR A 78 -19.21 12.65 -33.56
N LEU A 79 -18.45 11.62 -33.95
CA LEU A 79 -17.91 10.63 -33.03
C LEU A 79 -16.88 11.25 -32.06
N ILE A 80 -15.95 12.06 -32.57
CA ILE A 80 -14.95 12.78 -31.74
C ILE A 80 -15.68 13.63 -30.69
N ASN A 81 -16.61 14.47 -31.12
CA ASN A 81 -17.37 15.35 -30.23
C ASN A 81 -18.18 14.56 -29.18
N SER A 82 -18.75 13.40 -29.53
CA SER A 82 -19.46 12.53 -28.59
C SER A 82 -18.55 11.88 -27.55
N LEU A 83 -17.36 11.40 -27.95
CA LEU A 83 -16.36 10.85 -27.02
C LEU A 83 -15.80 11.93 -26.09
N GLN A 84 -15.45 13.10 -26.65
CA GLN A 84 -14.99 14.26 -25.88
C GLN A 84 -16.06 14.69 -24.85
N SER A 85 -17.30 14.92 -25.31
CA SER A 85 -18.42 15.30 -24.44
C SER A 85 -18.67 14.28 -23.32
N LEU A 86 -18.57 12.98 -23.63
CA LEU A 86 -18.72 11.91 -22.64
C LEU A 86 -17.66 12.01 -21.53
N TYR A 87 -16.37 12.11 -21.88
CA TYR A 87 -15.31 12.16 -20.87
C TYR A 87 -15.27 13.51 -20.13
N LEU A 88 -15.57 14.62 -20.80
CA LEU A 88 -15.73 15.95 -20.16
C LEU A 88 -16.90 15.97 -19.17
N SER A 89 -17.97 15.20 -19.41
CA SER A 89 -19.05 15.02 -18.43
C SER A 89 -18.60 14.25 -17.18
N GLN A 90 -17.56 13.42 -17.30
CA GLN A 90 -16.96 12.63 -16.22
C GLN A 90 -15.78 13.37 -15.54
N LYS A 91 -15.87 14.70 -15.42
CA LYS A 91 -14.83 15.56 -14.81
C LYS A 91 -14.62 15.37 -13.31
N THR A 92 -15.45 14.59 -12.62
CA THR A 92 -15.36 14.34 -11.18
C THR A 92 -14.91 12.91 -10.87
N LEU A 93 -14.06 12.78 -9.86
CA LEU A 93 -13.60 11.52 -9.31
C LEU A 93 -14.39 11.24 -8.03
N SER A 94 -15.16 10.17 -8.04
CA SER A 94 -15.85 9.65 -6.85
C SER A 94 -14.91 8.70 -6.10
N ILE A 95 -14.11 9.21 -5.17
CA ILE A 95 -13.06 8.39 -4.50
C ILE A 95 -13.70 7.44 -3.48
N PHE A 96 -14.61 7.97 -2.66
CA PHE A 96 -15.38 7.22 -1.66
C PHE A 96 -16.83 7.74 -1.57
N ARG A 97 -17.78 6.84 -1.28
CA ARG A 97 -19.18 7.19 -1.00
C ARG A 97 -19.39 7.51 0.48
N ILE A 98 -18.83 8.65 0.91
CA ILE A 98 -18.81 9.08 2.31
C ILE A 98 -19.24 10.54 2.39
N LYS A 99 -19.89 10.91 3.50
CA LYS A 99 -20.66 12.14 3.64
C LYS A 99 -19.75 13.37 3.79
N ALA A 100 -19.75 14.23 2.77
CA ALA A 100 -19.29 15.61 2.90
C ALA A 100 -20.52 16.49 3.12
N GLU A 101 -20.79 16.78 4.40
CA GLU A 101 -21.86 17.61 5.00
C GLU A 101 -23.32 17.42 4.51
N GLN A 102 -23.60 17.43 3.20
CA GLN A 102 -24.95 17.28 2.63
C GLN A 102 -25.10 16.19 1.55
N GLU A 103 -24.03 15.62 0.97
CA GLU A 103 -24.14 14.48 0.03
C GLU A 103 -23.19 13.30 0.37
N TRP A 104 -23.62 12.09 0.02
CA TRP A 104 -23.00 10.80 0.36
C TRP A 104 -21.87 10.37 -0.60
N GLU A 105 -21.14 11.33 -1.17
CA GLU A 105 -20.11 11.04 -2.17
C GLU A 105 -19.00 12.10 -2.14
N PHE A 106 -17.76 11.68 -1.86
CA PHE A 106 -16.57 12.51 -2.04
C PHE A 106 -16.26 12.60 -3.54
N LYS A 107 -17.04 13.45 -4.20
CA LYS A 107 -16.92 13.87 -5.60
C LYS A 107 -16.08 15.12 -5.65
N VAL A 108 -14.87 15.01 -6.20
CA VAL A 108 -13.95 16.12 -6.40
C VAL A 108 -13.59 16.24 -7.89
N PRO A 109 -13.39 17.44 -8.43
CA PRO A 109 -12.91 17.61 -9.81
C PRO A 109 -11.55 16.91 -10.01
N LEU A 110 -11.38 16.16 -11.10
CA LEU A 110 -10.14 15.41 -11.36
C LEU A 110 -8.92 16.32 -11.31
N GLU A 111 -8.99 17.50 -11.93
CA GLU A 111 -7.85 18.43 -12.01
C GLU A 111 -7.39 18.94 -10.65
N GLU A 112 -8.35 19.16 -9.76
CA GLU A 112 -8.11 19.76 -8.45
C GLU A 112 -7.53 18.73 -7.47
N ILE A 113 -7.95 17.46 -7.54
CA ILE A 113 -7.44 16.39 -6.66
C ILE A 113 -6.27 15.59 -7.26
N TYR A 114 -6.16 15.46 -8.58
CA TYR A 114 -5.17 14.58 -9.21
C TYR A 114 -3.74 15.09 -8.98
N VAL A 115 -2.99 14.29 -8.22
CA VAL A 115 -1.55 14.44 -8.07
C VAL A 115 -0.86 13.44 -8.99
N ARG A 116 0.20 13.89 -9.67
CA ARG A 116 0.99 13.08 -10.59
C ARG A 116 1.63 11.91 -9.82
N LEU A 117 1.35 10.70 -10.27
CA LEU A 117 2.02 9.47 -9.84
C LEU A 117 3.32 9.30 -10.63
N ALA A 118 4.33 8.66 -10.04
CA ALA A 118 5.58 8.38 -10.73
C ALA A 118 5.43 7.15 -11.66
N ILE A 119 5.94 7.25 -12.89
CA ILE A 119 5.91 6.20 -13.91
C ILE A 119 7.35 5.91 -14.34
N ILE A 120 7.79 4.65 -14.25
CA ILE A 120 9.17 4.22 -14.56
C ILE A 120 9.18 3.00 -15.50
N GLU A 121 10.31 2.69 -16.15
CA GLU A 121 10.43 1.46 -16.95
C GLU A 121 10.69 0.23 -16.05
N SER A 122 9.92 -0.85 -16.25
CA SER A 122 9.90 -2.02 -15.35
C SER A 122 11.17 -2.89 -15.45
N LYS A 123 11.85 -2.89 -16.61
CA LYS A 123 13.03 -3.75 -16.84
C LYS A 123 14.21 -3.40 -15.92
N GLU A 124 14.39 -2.12 -15.60
CA GLU A 124 15.45 -1.65 -14.71
C GLU A 124 15.27 -2.14 -13.28
N ARG A 125 14.02 -2.37 -12.85
CA ARG A 125 13.72 -2.98 -11.55
C ARG A 125 14.10 -4.45 -11.54
N ARG A 126 13.67 -5.26 -12.51
CA ARG A 126 14.01 -6.71 -12.55
C ARG A 126 15.51 -7.00 -12.56
N VAL A 127 16.30 -6.23 -13.32
CA VAL A 127 17.77 -6.41 -13.37
C VAL A 127 18.44 -6.03 -12.04
N ARG A 128 17.86 -5.08 -11.31
CA ARG A 128 18.35 -4.60 -10.02
C ARG A 128 17.96 -5.53 -8.87
N ASP A 129 16.70 -5.97 -8.84
CA ASP A 129 16.21 -6.99 -7.92
C ASP A 129 17.06 -8.26 -8.09
N GLN A 130 17.30 -8.73 -9.33
CA GLN A 130 18.23 -9.85 -9.62
C GLN A 130 19.71 -9.59 -9.27
N ALA A 131 20.14 -8.34 -9.13
CA ALA A 131 21.49 -8.00 -8.68
C ALA A 131 21.61 -8.02 -7.15
N LEU A 132 20.51 -7.76 -6.44
CA LEU A 132 20.38 -7.84 -4.98
C LEU A 132 20.08 -9.28 -4.52
N ASP A 133 19.22 -10.01 -5.23
CA ASP A 133 18.75 -11.38 -4.95
C ASP A 133 19.68 -12.51 -5.44
N LYS A 134 20.99 -12.28 -5.54
CA LYS A 134 21.94 -13.37 -5.87
C LYS A 134 22.04 -14.49 -4.82
N HIS A 135 21.22 -14.42 -3.75
CA HIS A 135 21.07 -15.46 -2.73
C HIS A 135 19.61 -15.91 -2.50
N SER A 136 18.64 -15.48 -3.32
CA SER A 136 17.21 -15.82 -3.15
C SER A 136 16.52 -16.01 -4.51
N GLU A 137 16.66 -17.20 -5.11
CA GLU A 137 15.79 -17.57 -6.23
C GLU A 137 14.35 -17.84 -5.74
N GLN A 138 13.36 -17.25 -6.43
CA GLN A 138 11.91 -17.45 -6.27
C GLN A 138 11.19 -16.70 -5.13
N LEU A 139 11.21 -15.37 -5.17
CA LEU A 139 10.15 -14.55 -4.55
C LEU A 139 9.52 -13.62 -5.60
N GLN A 140 8.22 -13.82 -5.88
CA GLN A 140 7.38 -12.86 -6.59
C GLN A 140 6.63 -12.05 -5.54
N ASP A 141 7.21 -10.93 -5.14
CA ASP A 141 6.73 -10.20 -3.98
C ASP A 141 5.65 -9.16 -4.37
N ASP A 142 4.40 -9.44 -3.97
CA ASP A 142 3.24 -8.55 -4.13
C ASP A 142 3.19 -7.46 -3.02
N HIS A 143 4.24 -7.38 -2.19
CA HIS A 143 4.33 -6.46 -1.07
C HIS A 143 4.39 -4.98 -1.48
N ILE A 144 4.01 -4.13 -0.52
CA ILE A 144 4.17 -2.68 -0.56
C ILE A 144 5.61 -2.37 -0.99
N PRO A 145 5.86 -1.46 -1.95
CA PRO A 145 7.22 -1.02 -2.25
C PRO A 145 7.88 -0.53 -0.95
N THR A 146 8.88 -1.28 -0.47
CA THR A 146 9.74 -0.81 0.62
C THR A 146 10.33 0.53 0.21
N SER A 147 10.51 1.43 1.19
CA SER A 147 10.91 2.84 0.98
C SER A 147 12.07 2.99 0.00
N GLU A 148 12.98 2.03 0.01
CA GLU A 148 14.14 1.85 -0.86
C GLU A 148 13.86 1.93 -2.37
N THR A 149 12.72 1.43 -2.86
CA THR A 149 12.45 1.37 -4.31
C THR A 149 12.21 2.75 -4.95
N ILE A 150 12.11 3.80 -4.14
CA ILE A 150 11.75 5.17 -4.49
C ILE A 150 12.97 6.13 -4.46
N TYR A 151 14.11 5.77 -3.85
CA TYR A 151 15.23 6.69 -3.56
C TYR A 151 16.47 6.59 -4.47
N GLU A 152 16.29 6.27 -5.75
CA GLU A 152 17.31 6.56 -6.77
C GLU A 152 16.67 7.27 -7.98
N SER A 153 17.44 8.14 -8.63
CA SER A 153 17.00 9.03 -9.72
C SER A 153 16.64 8.26 -11.01
N LYS A 154 15.46 7.65 -11.04
CA LYS A 154 14.84 7.11 -12.25
C LYS A 154 14.19 8.26 -13.05
N GLU A 155 14.31 8.26 -14.37
CA GLU A 155 13.61 9.23 -15.22
C GLU A 155 12.09 8.98 -15.12
N ASN A 156 11.38 9.85 -14.38
CA ASN A 156 9.93 9.80 -14.25
C ASN A 156 9.27 10.17 -15.59
N ILE A 157 8.55 9.23 -16.19
CA ILE A 157 7.93 9.40 -17.51
C ILE A 157 6.62 10.20 -17.36
N GLU A 158 6.59 11.39 -17.94
CA GLU A 158 5.39 12.21 -17.98
C GLU A 158 4.30 11.57 -18.87
N ILE A 159 3.02 11.75 -18.51
CA ILE A 159 1.88 11.15 -19.22
C ILE A 159 1.88 11.58 -20.70
N GLU A 160 2.19 12.85 -20.94
CA GLU A 160 2.38 13.46 -22.24
C GLU A 160 3.35 12.65 -23.11
N LYS A 161 4.49 12.22 -22.53
CA LYS A 161 5.61 11.56 -23.20
C LYS A 161 5.46 10.03 -23.33
N LEU A 162 4.38 9.43 -22.82
CA LEU A 162 4.19 7.97 -22.84
C LEU A 162 4.33 7.35 -24.24
N PHE A 163 3.86 8.03 -25.29
CA PHE A 163 3.94 7.56 -26.68
C PHE A 163 5.16 8.08 -27.47
N GLU A 164 6.03 8.83 -26.81
CA GLU A 164 7.34 9.31 -27.27
C GLU A 164 8.49 8.46 -26.70
N HIS A 165 8.19 7.47 -25.85
CA HIS A 165 9.18 6.60 -25.23
C HIS A 165 10.04 5.86 -26.26
N LYS A 166 11.36 5.78 -26.02
CA LYS A 166 12.37 5.17 -26.92
C LYS A 166 11.98 3.76 -27.38
N SER A 167 11.43 2.96 -26.48
CA SER A 167 10.92 1.59 -26.74
C SER A 167 9.74 1.52 -27.72
N LEU A 168 9.19 2.65 -28.16
CA LEU A 168 8.08 2.77 -29.12
C LEU A 168 8.49 3.41 -30.47
N GLU A 169 9.70 3.96 -30.59
CA GLU A 169 10.13 4.72 -31.78
C GLU A 169 10.14 3.89 -33.08
N LYS A 170 10.42 2.60 -32.96
CA LYS A 170 10.55 1.65 -34.09
C LYS A 170 9.32 0.76 -34.28
N GLU A 171 8.29 0.95 -33.46
CA GLU A 171 7.15 0.05 -33.35
C GLU A 171 5.90 0.67 -33.99
N ASN A 172 5.48 0.11 -35.14
CA ASN A 172 4.23 0.52 -35.79
C ASN A 172 3.01 0.31 -34.87
N ALA A 173 3.05 -0.71 -34.00
CA ALA A 173 2.01 -1.00 -33.03
C ALA A 173 2.46 -0.55 -31.63
N LYS A 174 2.14 0.69 -31.24
CA LYS A 174 2.52 1.23 -29.92
C LYS A 174 1.71 0.60 -28.78
N ARG A 175 2.25 -0.44 -28.14
CA ARG A 175 1.59 -1.22 -27.07
C ARG A 175 2.28 -1.00 -25.72
N ILE A 176 1.62 -0.26 -24.83
CA ILE A 176 2.11 0.09 -23.49
C ILE A 176 1.37 -0.77 -22.46
N TYR A 177 2.12 -1.43 -21.58
CA TYR A 177 1.61 -2.08 -20.39
C TYR A 177 2.07 -1.35 -19.13
N ILE A 178 1.13 -0.98 -18.27
CA ILE A 178 1.40 -0.30 -17.00
C ILE A 178 1.00 -1.22 -15.84
N GLN A 179 1.99 -1.78 -15.14
CA GLN A 179 1.75 -2.52 -13.89
C GLN A 179 1.74 -1.61 -12.67
N GLY A 180 1.21 -2.10 -11.55
CA GLY A 180 1.38 -1.47 -10.24
C GLY A 180 0.53 -2.15 -9.17
N ALA A 181 0.80 -1.86 -7.91
CA ALA A 181 0.12 -2.49 -6.77
C ALA A 181 -1.40 -2.22 -6.72
N ALA A 182 -2.10 -2.89 -5.80
CA ALA A 182 -3.48 -2.54 -5.46
C ALA A 182 -3.55 -1.11 -4.89
N GLY A 183 -4.65 -0.39 -5.14
CA GLY A 183 -4.86 0.97 -4.62
C GLY A 183 -3.94 2.07 -5.16
N ILE A 184 -2.96 1.73 -6.01
CA ILE A 184 -1.92 2.67 -6.49
C ILE A 184 -2.44 3.73 -7.49
N GLY A 185 -3.68 3.62 -7.95
CA GLY A 185 -4.32 4.61 -8.84
C GLY A 185 -4.38 4.25 -10.34
N LYS A 186 -4.11 3.01 -10.75
CA LYS A 186 -4.14 2.56 -12.17
C LYS A 186 -5.41 2.99 -12.93
N SER A 187 -6.60 2.75 -12.36
CA SER A 187 -7.87 3.14 -13.00
C SER A 187 -8.13 4.65 -12.94
N THR A 188 -7.62 5.34 -11.92
CA THR A 188 -7.63 6.81 -11.83
C THR A 188 -6.76 7.43 -12.93
N LEU A 189 -5.60 6.83 -13.23
CA LEU A 189 -4.75 7.22 -14.36
C LEU A 189 -5.47 7.01 -15.70
N CYS A 190 -6.15 5.88 -15.90
CA CYS A 190 -6.94 5.64 -17.11
C CYS A 190 -8.05 6.69 -17.31
N HIS A 191 -8.77 7.02 -16.24
CA HIS A 191 -9.81 8.05 -16.23
C HIS A 191 -9.23 9.44 -16.52
N TYR A 192 -8.11 9.80 -15.88
CA TYR A 192 -7.42 11.07 -16.11
C TYR A 192 -6.87 11.21 -17.53
N ILE A 193 -6.35 10.13 -18.11
CA ILE A 193 -5.94 10.06 -19.52
C ILE A 193 -7.12 10.33 -20.46
N ALA A 194 -8.25 9.63 -20.28
CA ALA A 194 -9.44 9.83 -21.11
C ALA A 194 -10.00 11.25 -20.98
N TYR A 195 -9.98 11.81 -19.77
CA TYR A 195 -10.41 13.18 -19.48
C TYR A 195 -9.51 14.23 -20.15
N ARG A 196 -8.18 14.13 -20.03
CA ARG A 196 -7.25 15.10 -20.64
C ARG A 196 -7.15 14.97 -22.16
N TRP A 197 -7.26 13.77 -22.72
CA TRP A 197 -7.44 13.60 -24.16
C TRP A 197 -8.70 14.34 -24.65
N ALA A 198 -9.80 14.28 -23.89
CA ALA A 198 -11.03 14.98 -24.22
C ALA A 198 -10.98 16.50 -24.05
N LYS A 199 -10.03 17.03 -23.26
CA LYS A 199 -9.67 18.46 -23.20
C LYS A 199 -8.69 18.89 -24.30
N GLU A 200 -8.32 17.99 -25.21
CA GLU A 200 -7.32 18.20 -26.26
C GLU A 200 -5.88 18.46 -25.74
N GLU A 201 -5.60 18.05 -24.50
CA GLU A 201 -4.29 18.25 -23.85
C GLU A 201 -3.28 17.10 -24.07
N LEU A 202 -3.75 15.95 -24.56
CA LEU A 202 -2.91 14.76 -24.79
C LEU A 202 -2.96 14.31 -26.24
N TRP A 203 -1.77 14.00 -26.78
CA TRP A 203 -1.54 13.24 -28.02
C TRP A 203 -2.31 13.73 -29.26
N GLN A 204 -2.51 15.05 -29.36
CA GLN A 204 -3.14 15.69 -30.50
C GLN A 204 -2.35 15.41 -31.79
N GLY A 205 -3.06 15.08 -32.86
CA GLY A 205 -2.48 14.63 -34.13
C GLY A 205 -1.98 13.17 -34.13
N ILE A 206 -1.86 12.51 -32.97
CA ILE A 206 -1.50 11.08 -32.87
C ILE A 206 -2.77 10.22 -32.82
N PHE A 207 -3.68 10.50 -31.87
CA PHE A 207 -4.90 9.71 -31.67
C PHE A 207 -6.16 10.58 -31.82
N SER A 208 -6.93 10.30 -32.87
CA SER A 208 -8.24 10.93 -33.11
C SER A 208 -9.38 10.29 -32.32
N TYR A 209 -9.19 9.09 -31.77
CA TYR A 209 -10.19 8.39 -30.96
C TYR A 209 -9.55 7.73 -29.75
N LEU A 210 -10.28 7.71 -28.63
CA LEU A 210 -9.91 6.98 -27.42
C LEU A 210 -11.11 6.19 -26.90
N PHE A 211 -10.94 4.87 -26.77
CA PHE A 211 -11.93 3.99 -26.13
C PHE A 211 -11.36 3.42 -24.84
N TRP A 212 -11.89 3.88 -23.70
CA TRP A 212 -11.63 3.30 -22.39
C TRP A 212 -12.58 2.14 -22.09
N ILE A 213 -12.04 0.95 -21.81
CA ILE A 213 -12.77 -0.27 -21.48
C ILE A 213 -12.30 -0.77 -20.11
N PRO A 214 -13.09 -0.58 -19.04
CA PRO A 214 -12.86 -1.22 -17.75
C PRO A 214 -13.13 -2.73 -17.86
N LEU A 215 -12.11 -3.56 -17.71
CA LEU A 215 -12.21 -5.01 -17.97
C LEU A 215 -13.07 -5.74 -16.93
N ARG A 216 -13.18 -5.22 -15.70
CA ARG A 216 -14.22 -5.58 -14.70
C ARG A 216 -15.67 -5.54 -15.21
N ASN A 217 -15.95 -4.86 -16.33
CA ASN A 217 -17.30 -4.84 -16.90
C ASN A 217 -17.64 -6.09 -17.72
N LEU A 218 -16.63 -6.90 -18.10
CA LEU A 218 -16.78 -8.14 -18.87
C LEU A 218 -17.32 -9.29 -17.99
N THR A 219 -18.58 -9.14 -17.60
CA THR A 219 -19.36 -10.01 -16.70
C THR A 219 -20.40 -10.82 -17.49
N LEU A 220 -20.77 -12.02 -17.05
CA LEU A 220 -21.77 -12.85 -17.73
C LEU A 220 -23.15 -12.19 -17.79
N LYS A 221 -23.48 -11.28 -16.88
CA LYS A 221 -24.70 -10.45 -16.88
C LYS A 221 -24.69 -9.39 -17.98
N LYS A 222 -23.51 -8.99 -18.46
CA LYS A 222 -23.36 -8.06 -19.61
C LYS A 222 -23.06 -8.80 -20.91
N TYR A 223 -22.41 -9.97 -20.80
CA TYR A 223 -22.03 -10.88 -21.88
C TYR A 223 -22.43 -12.33 -21.54
N PRO A 224 -23.73 -12.67 -21.57
CA PRO A 224 -24.22 -14.04 -21.34
C PRO A 224 -23.53 -15.12 -22.21
N ALA A 225 -23.29 -16.31 -21.65
CA ALA A 225 -22.55 -17.39 -22.31
C ALA A 225 -23.31 -18.07 -23.47
N ASP A 226 -24.62 -17.83 -23.59
CA ASP A 226 -25.51 -18.34 -24.64
C ASP A 226 -25.48 -17.53 -25.94
N LYS A 227 -24.61 -16.51 -26.03
CA LYS A 227 -24.54 -15.62 -27.20
C LYS A 227 -23.12 -15.49 -27.73
N GLU A 228 -23.03 -15.25 -29.03
CA GLU A 228 -21.79 -14.88 -29.68
C GLU A 228 -21.52 -13.37 -29.54
N TYR A 229 -20.23 -13.02 -29.53
CA TYR A 229 -19.72 -11.66 -29.39
C TYR A 229 -18.71 -11.37 -30.47
N THR A 230 -18.71 -10.13 -30.94
CA THR A 230 -17.69 -9.58 -31.82
C THR A 230 -16.81 -8.56 -31.08
N PRO A 231 -15.64 -8.18 -31.63
CA PRO A 231 -14.88 -7.02 -31.16
C PRO A 231 -15.70 -5.72 -31.12
N ALA A 232 -16.67 -5.57 -32.03
CA ALA A 232 -17.57 -4.42 -32.04
C ALA A 232 -18.53 -4.42 -30.84
N ASP A 233 -19.07 -5.58 -30.43
CA ASP A 233 -19.92 -5.72 -29.24
C ASP A 233 -19.25 -5.19 -27.96
N LEU A 234 -17.96 -5.46 -27.79
CA LEU A 234 -17.19 -5.04 -26.61
C LEU A 234 -17.18 -3.51 -26.48
N ILE A 235 -16.92 -2.80 -27.59
CA ILE A 235 -16.98 -1.33 -27.63
C ILE A 235 -18.43 -0.86 -27.49
N ALA A 236 -19.33 -1.38 -28.32
CA ALA A 236 -20.75 -1.00 -28.36
C ALA A 236 -21.43 -1.07 -26.98
N ARG A 237 -21.13 -2.11 -26.19
CA ARG A 237 -21.77 -2.34 -24.88
C ARG A 237 -21.15 -1.52 -23.74
N GLU A 238 -19.89 -1.09 -23.82
CA GLU A 238 -19.35 -0.10 -22.87
C GLU A 238 -19.91 1.31 -23.13
N TYR A 239 -20.17 1.62 -24.40
CA TYR A 239 -20.65 2.94 -24.85
C TYR A 239 -22.15 2.99 -25.20
N ALA A 240 -22.91 1.95 -24.84
CA ALA A 240 -24.32 1.81 -25.16
C ALA A 240 -25.15 3.01 -24.66
N GLY A 241 -25.83 3.68 -25.59
CA GLY A 241 -26.63 4.89 -25.31
C GLY A 241 -25.80 6.14 -25.00
N LYS A 242 -24.49 6.12 -25.24
CA LYS A 242 -23.57 7.27 -25.08
C LYS A 242 -22.97 7.74 -26.41
N ILE A 243 -22.76 6.82 -27.36
CA ILE A 243 -22.31 7.09 -28.74
C ILE A 243 -23.19 6.34 -29.75
N ASP A 244 -23.10 6.71 -31.03
CA ASP A 244 -23.75 5.97 -32.12
C ASP A 244 -23.12 4.56 -32.27
N LEU A 245 -23.94 3.51 -32.29
CA LEU A 245 -23.48 2.12 -32.41
C LEU A 245 -22.74 1.86 -33.75
N ARG A 246 -23.04 2.63 -34.81
CA ARG A 246 -22.29 2.57 -36.07
C ARG A 246 -20.82 2.96 -35.92
N ALA A 247 -20.48 3.73 -34.89
CA ALA A 247 -19.10 4.09 -34.60
C ALA A 247 -18.24 2.88 -34.20
N SER A 248 -18.78 1.93 -33.41
CA SER A 248 -18.01 0.73 -33.06
C SER A 248 -17.75 -0.14 -34.28
N GLU A 249 -18.72 -0.32 -35.18
CA GLU A 249 -18.51 -1.08 -36.42
C GLU A 249 -17.54 -0.37 -37.37
N ALA A 250 -17.63 0.96 -37.52
CA ALA A 250 -16.71 1.73 -38.34
C ALA A 250 -15.27 1.64 -37.81
N CYS A 251 -15.05 1.83 -36.50
CA CYS A 251 -13.74 1.70 -35.88
C CYS A 251 -13.19 0.26 -35.92
N ILE A 252 -14.03 -0.77 -36.00
CA ILE A 252 -13.56 -2.15 -36.19
C ILE A 252 -13.20 -2.43 -37.65
N ASN A 253 -13.98 -1.94 -38.62
CA ASN A 253 -13.81 -2.29 -40.03
C ASN A 253 -12.78 -1.42 -40.77
N ASP A 254 -12.69 -0.12 -40.48
CA ASP A 254 -11.78 0.82 -41.16
C ASP A 254 -10.37 0.82 -40.55
N ALA A 255 -9.37 0.40 -41.34
CA ALA A 255 -7.97 0.37 -40.93
C ALA A 255 -7.42 1.75 -40.54
N THR A 256 -7.82 2.82 -41.24
CA THR A 256 -7.35 4.19 -41.00
C THR A 256 -7.90 4.76 -39.70
N LEU A 257 -9.09 4.31 -39.28
CA LEU A 257 -9.64 4.62 -37.96
C LEU A 257 -8.92 3.82 -36.88
N ARG A 258 -8.62 2.53 -37.10
CA ARG A 258 -7.86 1.70 -36.13
C ARG A 258 -6.47 2.28 -35.83
N GLU A 259 -5.75 2.75 -36.85
CA GLU A 259 -4.44 3.41 -36.68
C GLU A 259 -4.52 4.72 -35.89
N LYS A 260 -5.65 5.43 -35.94
CA LYS A 260 -5.87 6.68 -35.16
C LYS A 260 -6.60 6.47 -33.84
N THR A 261 -6.79 5.22 -33.40
CA THR A 261 -7.52 4.88 -32.19
C THR A 261 -6.59 4.35 -31.10
N LEU A 262 -6.63 4.95 -29.91
CA LEU A 262 -6.05 4.40 -28.71
C LEU A 262 -7.09 3.58 -27.93
N LEU A 263 -6.80 2.31 -27.70
CA LEU A 263 -7.60 1.43 -26.85
C LEU A 263 -7.01 1.38 -25.43
N VAL A 264 -7.75 1.89 -24.44
CA VAL A 264 -7.34 1.90 -23.02
C VAL A 264 -8.05 0.77 -22.28
N LEU A 265 -7.32 -0.29 -21.94
CA LEU A 265 -7.83 -1.50 -21.27
C LEU A 265 -7.49 -1.46 -19.78
N ASP A 266 -8.47 -1.16 -18.93
CA ASP A 266 -8.24 -0.90 -17.49
C ASP A 266 -8.55 -2.15 -16.64
N GLY A 267 -7.52 -2.70 -15.97
CA GLY A 267 -7.63 -3.77 -14.98
C GLY A 267 -7.64 -5.19 -15.56
N TYR A 268 -6.56 -5.64 -16.21
CA TYR A 268 -6.49 -7.00 -16.79
C TYR A 268 -6.61 -8.13 -15.75
N ASP A 269 -6.18 -7.90 -14.51
CA ASP A 269 -6.35 -8.80 -13.37
C ASP A 269 -7.82 -8.93 -12.92
N GLU A 270 -8.70 -8.01 -13.34
CA GLU A 270 -10.14 -8.06 -13.06
C GLU A 270 -10.93 -8.90 -14.08
N LEU A 271 -10.26 -9.53 -15.06
CA LEU A 271 -10.88 -10.46 -16.01
C LEU A 271 -11.24 -11.78 -15.32
N SER A 272 -12.54 -12.05 -15.17
CA SER A 272 -13.04 -13.25 -14.50
C SER A 272 -12.65 -14.54 -15.23
N ALA A 273 -12.40 -15.61 -14.47
CA ALA A 273 -12.15 -16.95 -15.01
C ALA A 273 -13.32 -17.46 -15.88
N GLU A 274 -14.54 -17.00 -15.60
CA GLU A 274 -15.76 -17.31 -16.36
C GLU A 274 -15.83 -16.51 -17.68
N ALA A 275 -15.31 -15.28 -17.72
CA ALA A 275 -15.15 -14.54 -18.97
C ALA A 275 -14.05 -15.14 -19.86
N GLN A 276 -13.01 -15.73 -19.25
CA GLN A 276 -12.00 -16.53 -19.94
C GLN A 276 -12.57 -17.90 -20.40
N GLY A 277 -13.50 -18.49 -19.63
CA GLY A 277 -14.21 -19.72 -19.98
C GLY A 277 -15.35 -19.54 -21.00
N ASN A 278 -15.89 -18.33 -21.16
CA ASN A 278 -16.79 -17.98 -22.25
C ASN A 278 -15.98 -17.87 -23.55
N THR A 279 -15.90 -18.97 -24.31
CA THR A 279 -15.08 -19.07 -25.53
C THR A 279 -15.35 -17.94 -26.53
N SER A 280 -16.60 -17.49 -26.70
CA SER A 280 -16.90 -16.41 -27.64
C SER A 280 -16.42 -15.05 -27.12
N LEU A 281 -16.66 -14.73 -25.84
CA LEU A 281 -16.17 -13.49 -25.23
C LEU A 281 -14.64 -13.43 -25.19
N ALA A 282 -13.99 -14.54 -24.84
CA ALA A 282 -12.54 -14.66 -24.84
C ALA A 282 -11.95 -14.51 -26.25
N THR A 283 -12.61 -15.07 -27.27
CA THR A 283 -12.24 -14.90 -28.68
C THR A 283 -12.39 -13.45 -29.13
N ALA A 284 -13.55 -12.84 -28.90
CA ALA A 284 -13.81 -11.44 -29.23
C ALA A 284 -12.81 -10.48 -28.55
N PHE A 285 -12.44 -10.74 -27.30
CA PHE A 285 -11.44 -9.93 -26.59
C PHE A 285 -10.01 -10.18 -27.10
N LYS A 286 -9.68 -11.41 -27.50
CA LYS A 286 -8.41 -11.70 -28.18
C LYS A 286 -8.32 -10.98 -29.52
N GLU A 287 -9.34 -11.08 -30.35
CA GLU A 287 -9.46 -10.38 -31.64
C GLU A 287 -9.38 -8.86 -31.45
N LEU A 288 -10.07 -8.29 -30.45
CA LEU A 288 -9.98 -6.87 -30.12
C LEU A 288 -8.53 -6.43 -29.82
N LYS A 289 -7.78 -7.23 -29.07
CA LYS A 289 -6.34 -6.99 -28.79
C LYS A 289 -5.45 -7.18 -30.03
N GLU A 290 -5.88 -7.90 -31.05
CA GLU A 290 -5.12 -8.12 -32.29
C GLU A 290 -5.44 -7.05 -33.35
N LEU A 291 -6.69 -6.60 -33.44
CA LEU A 291 -7.18 -5.60 -34.40
C LEU A 291 -6.62 -4.19 -34.20
N PHE A 292 -6.47 -3.75 -32.95
CA PHE A 292 -6.00 -2.38 -32.64
C PHE A 292 -4.46 -2.33 -32.52
N PRO A 293 -3.76 -1.46 -33.29
CA PRO A 293 -2.31 -1.34 -33.20
C PRO A 293 -1.86 -0.65 -31.91
N HIS A 294 -2.65 0.31 -31.40
CA HIS A 294 -2.29 1.14 -30.25
C HIS A 294 -3.15 0.80 -29.02
N ILE A 295 -2.49 0.31 -27.98
CA ILE A 295 -3.14 -0.18 -26.75
C ILE A 295 -2.36 0.31 -25.54
N LEU A 296 -3.06 0.89 -24.57
CA LEU A 296 -2.57 1.09 -23.21
C LEU A 296 -3.35 0.15 -22.30
N ILE A 297 -2.67 -0.75 -21.60
CA ILE A 297 -3.30 -1.75 -20.73
C ILE A 297 -2.74 -1.68 -19.31
N THR A 298 -3.60 -1.74 -18.30
CA THR A 298 -3.19 -1.69 -16.89
C THR A 298 -3.45 -3.03 -16.18
N SER A 299 -2.56 -3.41 -15.25
CA SER A 299 -2.79 -4.59 -14.39
C SER A 299 -1.96 -4.56 -13.11
N ARG A 300 -2.12 -5.58 -12.25
CA ARG A 300 -1.13 -5.97 -11.24
C ARG A 300 0.11 -6.61 -11.88
N PRO A 301 1.26 -6.63 -11.20
CA PRO A 301 2.41 -7.42 -11.63
C PRO A 301 2.03 -8.89 -11.93
N GLY A 302 2.77 -9.52 -12.85
CA GLY A 302 2.63 -10.94 -13.20
C GLY A 302 1.33 -11.37 -13.90
N SER A 303 0.25 -10.57 -13.83
CA SER A 303 -1.11 -11.01 -14.16
C SER A 303 -1.48 -10.91 -15.66
N CYS A 304 -0.59 -10.41 -16.52
CA CYS A 304 -0.95 -10.03 -17.90
C CYS A 304 -0.11 -10.71 -18.99
N SER A 305 -0.77 -11.61 -19.75
CA SER A 305 -0.26 -12.22 -20.98
C SER A 305 -0.60 -11.36 -22.21
N PHE A 306 0.25 -10.36 -22.47
CA PHE A 306 0.03 -9.38 -23.54
C PHE A 306 1.32 -9.06 -24.31
N ASN A 307 1.25 -9.04 -25.65
CA ASN A 307 2.34 -8.57 -26.50
C ASN A 307 2.48 -7.05 -26.35
N ARG A 308 3.61 -6.60 -25.82
CA ARG A 308 3.86 -5.22 -25.35
C ARG A 308 5.22 -4.73 -25.82
N SER A 309 5.22 -3.54 -26.39
CA SER A 309 6.40 -2.80 -26.85
C SER A 309 7.11 -2.08 -25.70
N CYS A 310 6.33 -1.61 -24.72
CA CYS A 310 6.81 -0.90 -23.54
C CYS A 310 6.21 -1.49 -22.25
N GLU A 311 7.04 -1.71 -21.24
CA GLU A 311 6.66 -2.25 -19.92
C GLU A 311 6.98 -1.22 -18.84
N LEU A 312 5.95 -0.54 -18.34
CA LEU A 312 6.04 0.54 -17.35
C LEU A 312 5.45 0.11 -16.01
N GLU A 313 5.89 0.77 -14.95
CA GLU A 313 5.41 0.58 -13.59
C GLU A 313 4.93 1.90 -12.99
N LEU A 314 3.70 1.88 -12.48
CA LEU A 314 3.07 2.99 -11.78
C LEU A 314 3.37 2.86 -10.28
N LEU A 315 4.22 3.77 -9.81
CA LEU A 315 4.54 3.94 -8.40
C LEU A 315 3.52 4.87 -7.73
N GLY A 316 3.58 4.93 -6.40
CA GLY A 316 2.75 5.81 -5.59
C GLY A 316 3.15 7.29 -5.70
N PHE A 317 2.68 8.07 -4.73
CA PHE A 317 3.14 9.42 -4.53
C PHE A 317 4.58 9.45 -4.01
N ASP A 318 5.36 10.41 -4.50
CA ASP A 318 6.57 10.89 -3.85
C ASP A 318 6.23 11.70 -2.58
N LYS A 319 7.23 12.07 -1.77
CA LYS A 319 7.04 12.89 -0.55
C LYS A 319 6.25 14.17 -0.83
N GLU A 320 6.66 14.91 -1.86
CA GLU A 320 5.95 16.11 -2.31
C GLU A 320 4.53 15.82 -2.81
N GLY A 321 4.31 14.67 -3.46
CA GLY A 321 3.00 14.22 -3.93
C GLY A 321 2.04 13.95 -2.79
N VAL A 322 2.52 13.33 -1.71
CA VAL A 322 1.75 13.14 -0.46
C VAL A 322 1.33 14.50 0.10
N GLU A 323 2.27 15.45 0.25
CA GLU A 323 1.98 16.80 0.75
C GLU A 323 1.01 17.57 -0.16
N ARG A 324 1.23 17.55 -1.49
CA ARG A 324 0.32 18.13 -2.49
C ARG A 324 -1.08 17.54 -2.41
N TYR A 325 -1.22 16.23 -2.18
CA TYR A 325 -2.52 15.58 -2.08
C TYR A 325 -3.24 15.96 -0.79
N ILE A 326 -2.52 16.00 0.34
CA ILE A 326 -3.05 16.48 1.63
C ILE A 326 -3.58 17.90 1.49
N ASP A 327 -2.78 18.81 0.93
CA ASP A 327 -3.17 20.21 0.73
C ASP A 327 -4.42 20.35 -0.13
N ARG A 328 -4.49 19.62 -1.25
CA ARG A 328 -5.66 19.59 -2.13
C ARG A 328 -6.88 19.02 -1.42
N PHE A 329 -6.74 17.89 -0.72
CA PHE A 329 -7.83 17.24 0.00
C PHE A 329 -8.42 18.18 1.07
N PHE A 330 -7.60 18.72 1.96
CA PHE A 330 -8.09 19.56 3.06
C PHE A 330 -8.69 20.88 2.56
N LYS A 331 -8.22 21.41 1.42
CA LYS A 331 -8.85 22.52 0.73
C LYS A 331 -10.22 22.18 0.13
N GLN A 332 -10.40 20.97 -0.41
CA GLN A 332 -11.70 20.52 -0.93
C GLN A 332 -12.74 20.36 0.18
N VAL A 333 -12.33 19.87 1.37
CA VAL A 333 -13.22 19.74 2.54
C VAL A 333 -13.29 21.01 3.42
N GLN A 334 -12.62 22.09 3.04
CA GLN A 334 -12.60 23.38 3.76
C GLN A 334 -12.17 23.24 5.24
N ALA A 335 -11.11 22.47 5.49
CA ALA A 335 -10.61 22.14 6.83
C ALA A 335 -9.08 22.14 6.91
N GLU A 336 -8.42 23.11 6.26
CA GLU A 336 -6.96 23.22 6.19
C GLU A 336 -6.24 23.27 7.55
N GLU A 337 -6.92 23.63 8.64
CA GLU A 337 -6.37 23.59 10.00
C GLU A 337 -6.07 22.16 10.49
N LYS A 338 -6.85 21.16 10.05
CA LYS A 338 -6.74 19.78 10.53
C LYS A 338 -5.52 19.03 9.96
N LYS A 339 -5.00 19.48 8.81
CA LYS A 339 -3.90 18.79 8.11
C LYS A 339 -2.59 18.75 8.92
N GLN A 340 -2.40 19.68 9.85
CA GLN A 340 -1.14 19.84 10.59
C GLN A 340 -0.71 18.59 11.35
N LYS A 341 -1.65 17.90 12.01
CA LYS A 341 -1.37 16.69 12.80
C LYS A 341 -1.04 15.48 11.91
N LEU A 342 -1.72 15.33 10.77
CA LEU A 342 -1.38 14.33 9.75
C LEU A 342 0.02 14.60 9.16
N SER A 343 0.33 15.84 8.79
CA SER A 343 1.66 16.22 8.28
C SER A 343 2.75 15.92 9.31
N HIS A 344 2.55 16.29 10.58
CA HIS A 344 3.49 15.99 11.67
C HIS A 344 3.67 14.47 11.89
N LEU A 345 2.60 13.68 11.82
CA LEU A 345 2.67 12.22 11.88
C LEU A 345 3.52 11.64 10.76
N LEU A 346 3.28 12.06 9.51
CA LEU A 346 4.03 11.59 8.34
C LEU A 346 5.51 11.97 8.38
N GLN A 347 5.84 13.15 8.94
CA GLN A 347 7.22 13.58 9.17
C GLN A 347 7.90 12.84 10.33
N SER A 348 7.12 12.35 11.30
CA SER A 348 7.61 11.64 12.49
C SER A 348 7.74 10.13 12.30
N SER A 349 6.92 9.51 11.44
CA SER A 349 6.89 8.06 11.22
C SER A 349 7.09 7.69 9.74
N PRO A 350 8.29 7.20 9.36
CA PRO A 350 8.56 6.69 8.00
C PRO A 350 7.64 5.55 7.57
N GLN A 351 7.11 4.77 8.51
CA GLN A 351 6.18 3.66 8.24
C GLN A 351 4.80 4.18 7.82
N VAL A 352 4.28 5.22 8.48
CA VAL A 352 3.01 5.84 8.07
C VAL A 352 3.20 6.59 6.75
N LEU A 353 4.37 7.19 6.53
CA LEU A 353 4.72 7.80 5.25
C LEU A 353 4.71 6.78 4.10
N SER A 354 5.28 5.57 4.26
CA SER A 354 5.26 4.56 3.19
C SER A 354 3.84 4.09 2.84
N LEU A 355 2.92 4.07 3.82
CA LEU A 355 1.49 3.86 3.53
C LEU A 355 0.88 5.01 2.73
N ALA A 356 1.16 6.25 3.13
CA ALA A 356 0.66 7.45 2.48
C ALA A 356 1.14 7.61 1.02
N GLN A 357 2.24 6.94 0.64
CA GLN A 357 2.63 6.87 -0.77
C GLN A 357 1.60 6.10 -1.62
N ILE A 358 0.79 5.20 -1.04
CA ILE A 358 -0.34 4.56 -1.73
C ILE A 358 -1.57 5.48 -1.67
N PRO A 359 -2.11 5.99 -2.80
CA PRO A 359 -3.17 7.00 -2.81
C PRO A 359 -4.45 6.61 -2.06
N ILE A 360 -4.85 5.33 -2.08
CA ILE A 360 -6.04 4.89 -1.34
C ILE A 360 -5.85 5.00 0.17
N ASN A 361 -4.66 4.65 0.68
CA ASN A 361 -4.32 4.73 2.10
C ASN A 361 -4.22 6.19 2.54
N LEU A 362 -3.58 7.05 1.75
CA LEU A 362 -3.55 8.49 2.02
C LEU A 362 -4.94 9.11 2.06
N THR A 363 -5.82 8.75 1.13
CA THR A 363 -7.22 9.22 1.15
C THR A 363 -7.91 8.83 2.44
N LEU A 364 -7.75 7.58 2.89
CA LEU A 364 -8.34 7.09 4.13
C LEU A 364 -7.77 7.77 5.38
N LEU A 365 -6.45 8.04 5.41
CA LEU A 365 -5.82 8.83 6.46
C LEU A 365 -6.36 10.27 6.48
N CYS A 366 -6.45 10.93 5.32
CA CYS A 366 -7.03 12.26 5.19
C CYS A 366 -8.50 12.30 5.67
N CYS A 367 -9.31 11.31 5.32
CA CYS A 367 -10.68 11.17 5.82
C CYS A 367 -10.73 10.99 7.35
N LEU A 368 -9.88 10.14 7.91
CA LEU A 368 -9.81 9.86 9.35
C LEU A 368 -9.44 11.13 10.15
N PHE A 369 -8.38 11.83 9.74
CA PHE A 369 -7.93 13.07 10.38
C PHE A 369 -8.87 14.28 10.13
N ASN A 370 -9.68 14.27 9.08
CA ASN A 370 -10.71 15.29 8.89
C ASN A 370 -11.88 15.11 9.87
N GLU A 371 -12.23 13.87 10.22
CA GLU A 371 -13.23 13.63 11.26
C GLU A 371 -12.67 13.90 12.66
N ASP A 372 -11.52 13.31 12.97
CA ASP A 372 -10.89 13.41 14.28
C ASP A 372 -9.38 13.68 14.13
N PRO A 373 -8.95 14.95 14.27
CA PRO A 373 -7.54 15.31 14.25
C PRO A 373 -6.73 14.69 15.39
N GLU A 374 -7.38 14.30 16.49
CA GLU A 374 -6.77 13.69 17.69
C GLU A 374 -6.92 12.17 17.73
N VAL A 375 -7.29 11.54 16.61
CA VAL A 375 -7.53 10.09 16.52
C VAL A 375 -6.36 9.24 17.06
N PHE A 376 -5.13 9.74 16.99
CA PHE A 376 -3.98 9.12 17.66
C PHE A 376 -3.54 9.98 18.84
N ASP A 377 -3.87 9.52 20.06
CA ASP A 377 -3.35 10.07 21.31
C ASP A 377 -1.82 10.10 21.28
N SER A 378 -1.22 11.20 21.79
CA SER A 378 0.24 11.39 21.87
C SER A 378 0.97 10.38 22.76
N THR A 379 0.24 9.47 23.41
CA THR A 379 0.75 8.42 24.31
C THR A 379 0.79 7.03 23.66
N GLN A 380 0.18 6.82 22.50
CA GLN A 380 0.17 5.54 21.79
C GLN A 380 1.25 5.50 20.70
N SER A 381 1.94 4.36 20.56
CA SER A 381 2.77 4.14 19.38
C SER A 381 1.87 3.95 18.16
N ILE A 382 2.11 4.69 17.08
CA ILE A 382 1.24 4.65 15.90
C ILE A 382 1.73 3.52 14.99
N THR A 383 1.10 2.37 15.15
CA THR A 383 1.44 1.12 14.45
C THR A 383 0.57 0.92 13.21
N MET A 384 0.99 0.01 12.31
CA MET A 384 0.20 -0.37 11.12
C MET A 384 -1.21 -0.80 11.51
N THR A 385 -1.30 -1.66 12.53
CA THR A 385 -2.56 -2.25 12.97
C THR A 385 -3.47 -1.20 13.59
N ALA A 386 -2.92 -0.23 14.33
CA ALA A 386 -3.70 0.87 14.89
C ALA A 386 -4.35 1.72 13.78
N ILE A 387 -3.62 2.02 12.70
CA ILE A 387 -4.16 2.77 11.56
C ILE A 387 -5.32 2.01 10.89
N TYR A 388 -5.13 0.73 10.56
CA TYR A 388 -6.18 -0.05 9.91
C TYR A 388 -7.38 -0.32 10.85
N GLU A 389 -7.16 -0.48 12.16
CA GLU A 389 -8.23 -0.59 13.16
C GLU A 389 -9.07 0.69 13.20
N ARG A 390 -8.45 1.86 13.31
CA ARG A 390 -9.16 3.15 13.31
C ARG A 390 -9.90 3.40 12.00
N ILE A 391 -9.33 3.08 10.85
CA ILE A 391 -10.01 3.20 9.56
C ILE A 391 -11.22 2.26 9.47
N VAL A 392 -11.07 0.99 9.84
CA VAL A 392 -12.16 0.00 9.82
C VAL A 392 -13.28 0.39 10.79
N ASN A 393 -12.93 0.83 12.00
CA ASN A 393 -13.89 1.30 13.00
C ASN A 393 -14.62 2.58 12.54
N TRP A 394 -13.91 3.50 11.89
CA TRP A 394 -14.49 4.68 11.24
C TRP A 394 -15.48 4.30 10.12
N MET A 395 -15.17 3.29 9.30
CA MET A 395 -16.11 2.77 8.29
C MET A 395 -17.35 2.12 8.93
N TYR A 396 -17.21 1.44 10.07
CA TYR A 396 -18.33 0.93 10.86
C TYR A 396 -19.20 2.04 11.47
N LYS A 397 -18.58 3.15 11.92
CA LYS A 397 -19.27 4.35 12.41
C LYS A 397 -20.18 4.95 11.34
N TRP A 398 -19.64 5.16 10.14
CA TRP A 398 -20.40 5.69 9.01
C TRP A 398 -21.48 4.74 8.50
N PHE A 399 -21.21 3.44 8.50
CA PHE A 399 -22.21 2.42 8.22
C PHE A 399 -23.43 2.54 9.16
N LEU A 400 -23.20 2.62 10.48
CA LEU A 400 -24.30 2.75 11.45
C LEU A 400 -25.03 4.08 11.34
N LEU A 401 -24.31 5.20 11.25
CA LEU A 401 -24.92 6.53 11.07
C LEU A 401 -25.82 6.59 9.83
N ARG A 402 -25.42 5.93 8.73
CA ARG A 402 -26.22 5.81 7.51
C ARG A 402 -27.51 5.01 7.72
N ARG A 403 -27.49 3.95 8.53
CA ARG A 403 -28.71 3.19 8.87
C ARG A 403 -29.67 3.99 9.73
N ILE A 404 -29.14 4.76 10.68
CA ILE A 404 -29.93 5.65 11.53
C ILE A 404 -30.59 6.74 10.66
N ASP A 405 -29.84 7.38 9.75
CA ASP A 405 -30.38 8.36 8.78
C ASP A 405 -31.46 7.75 7.86
N GLN A 406 -31.41 6.44 7.60
CA GLN A 406 -32.39 5.70 6.78
C GLN A 406 -33.55 5.08 7.59
N GLY A 407 -33.61 5.27 8.91
CA GLY A 407 -34.61 4.62 9.78
C GLY A 407 -34.49 3.09 9.87
N ARG A 408 -33.32 2.53 9.53
CA ARG A 408 -33.03 1.08 9.49
C ARG A 408 -32.33 0.55 10.74
N SER A 409 -31.98 1.43 11.68
CA SER A 409 -31.44 1.11 13.00
C SER A 409 -32.17 1.92 14.06
N SER A 410 -32.42 1.32 15.22
CA SER A 410 -33.03 1.96 16.39
C SER A 410 -32.01 2.65 17.32
N GLN A 411 -30.73 2.69 16.92
CA GLN A 411 -29.65 3.27 17.72
C GLN A 411 -29.63 4.79 17.63
N THR A 412 -29.11 5.47 18.66
CA THR A 412 -28.97 6.92 18.69
C THR A 412 -27.62 7.37 18.13
N LYS A 413 -27.61 8.47 17.35
CA LYS A 413 -26.36 9.03 16.79
C LYS A 413 -25.33 9.36 17.86
N GLU A 414 -25.78 9.94 18.97
CA GLU A 414 -24.94 10.33 20.11
C GLU A 414 -24.15 9.14 20.67
N LYS A 415 -24.77 7.96 20.80
CA LYS A 415 -24.08 6.73 21.22
C LYS A 415 -23.00 6.33 20.22
N ILE A 416 -23.32 6.32 18.92
CA ILE A 416 -22.36 5.93 17.86
C ILE A 416 -21.20 6.94 17.73
N LEU A 417 -21.45 8.22 17.99
CA LEU A 417 -20.42 9.27 17.93
C LEU A 417 -19.43 9.21 19.10
N THR A 418 -19.83 8.62 20.23
CA THR A 418 -19.04 8.52 21.48
C THR A 418 -18.41 7.15 21.74
N GLU A 419 -18.71 6.14 20.92
CA GLU A 419 -18.25 4.76 21.11
C GLU A 419 -16.92 4.53 20.35
N ASN A 420 -15.81 4.49 21.10
CA ASN A 420 -14.45 4.39 20.53
C ASN A 420 -14.15 3.08 19.79
N ASN A 421 -14.89 1.99 20.03
CA ASN A 421 -14.76 0.72 19.32
C ASN A 421 -16.14 0.09 19.07
N LEU A 422 -16.57 0.13 17.81
CA LEU A 422 -17.87 -0.34 17.36
C LEU A 422 -17.89 -1.83 16.98
N ARG A 423 -16.76 -2.56 17.03
CA ARG A 423 -16.70 -4.01 16.69
C ARG A 423 -17.66 -4.85 17.54
N TYR A 424 -17.92 -4.42 18.77
CA TYR A 424 -18.83 -5.05 19.74
C TYR A 424 -20.30 -4.63 19.58
N ASN A 425 -20.60 -3.62 18.74
CA ASN A 425 -21.97 -3.21 18.45
C ASN A 425 -22.70 -4.33 17.69
N GLN A 426 -23.87 -4.77 18.14
CA GLN A 426 -24.53 -5.98 17.61
C GLN A 426 -24.83 -5.95 16.10
N GLU A 427 -25.02 -4.77 15.51
CA GLU A 427 -25.21 -4.63 14.05
C GLU A 427 -23.88 -4.75 13.30
N VAL A 428 -22.83 -4.07 13.77
CA VAL A 428 -21.47 -4.15 13.20
C VAL A 428 -20.90 -5.55 13.36
N ALA A 429 -21.11 -6.18 14.53
CA ALA A 429 -20.47 -7.44 14.88
C ALA A 429 -20.76 -8.55 13.88
N LYS A 430 -22.00 -8.60 13.36
CA LYS A 430 -22.43 -9.55 12.32
C LYS A 430 -21.65 -9.36 11.01
N ILE A 431 -21.50 -8.11 10.59
CA ILE A 431 -20.94 -7.74 9.28
C ILE A 431 -19.42 -7.82 9.32
N ALA A 432 -18.81 -7.38 10.42
CA ALA A 432 -17.40 -7.55 10.69
C ALA A 432 -17.01 -9.04 10.70
N THR A 433 -17.79 -9.91 11.37
CA THR A 433 -17.55 -11.36 11.29
C THR A 433 -17.72 -11.91 9.86
N ALA A 434 -18.71 -11.45 9.10
CA ALA A 434 -18.84 -11.85 7.69
C ALA A 434 -17.65 -11.42 6.82
N PHE A 435 -17.12 -10.20 7.03
CA PHE A 435 -15.90 -9.72 6.37
C PHE A 435 -14.65 -10.48 6.81
N GLU A 436 -14.52 -10.80 8.09
CA GLU A 436 -13.43 -11.61 8.66
C GLU A 436 -13.39 -13.02 8.05
N GLU A 437 -14.55 -13.68 7.91
CA GLU A 437 -14.68 -14.99 7.24
C GLU A 437 -14.35 -14.92 5.73
N MET A 438 -14.89 -13.91 5.03
CA MET A 438 -14.59 -13.67 3.61
C MET A 438 -13.10 -13.41 3.37
N ALA A 439 -12.45 -12.65 4.25
CA ALA A 439 -11.04 -12.30 4.13
C ALA A 439 -10.12 -13.51 4.37
N ASP A 440 -10.36 -14.27 5.44
CA ASP A 440 -9.62 -15.49 5.77
C ASP A 440 -9.74 -16.54 4.65
N PHE A 441 -10.93 -16.71 4.09
CA PHE A 441 -11.14 -17.56 2.91
C PHE A 441 -10.33 -17.07 1.70
N ALA A 442 -10.37 -15.77 1.41
CA ALA A 442 -9.68 -15.19 0.27
C ALA A 442 -8.14 -15.34 0.35
N ILE A 443 -7.53 -15.11 1.53
CA ILE A 443 -6.08 -15.36 1.72
C ILE A 443 -5.75 -16.85 1.57
N LYS A 444 -6.53 -17.75 2.21
CA LYS A 444 -6.32 -19.20 2.11
C LYS A 444 -6.41 -19.72 0.67
N LYS A 445 -7.28 -19.13 -0.16
CA LYS A 445 -7.43 -19.45 -1.58
C LYS A 445 -6.47 -18.70 -2.51
N ASN A 446 -5.62 -17.83 -1.97
CA ASN A 446 -4.75 -16.93 -2.75
C ASN A 446 -5.51 -16.09 -3.78
N THR A 447 -6.69 -15.60 -3.41
CA THR A 447 -7.56 -14.80 -4.28
C THR A 447 -7.80 -13.41 -3.70
N LEU A 448 -8.10 -12.49 -4.60
CA LEU A 448 -8.51 -11.11 -4.34
C LEU A 448 -10.01 -10.90 -4.63
N TYR A 449 -10.63 -11.89 -5.28
CA TYR A 449 -12.02 -11.89 -5.71
C TYR A 449 -12.77 -13.04 -5.04
N LEU A 450 -13.99 -12.74 -4.61
CA LEU A 450 -14.96 -13.65 -4.02
C LEU A 450 -16.15 -13.78 -4.97
N GLU A 451 -16.61 -14.99 -5.25
CA GLU A 451 -17.82 -15.20 -6.05
C GLU A 451 -19.08 -14.78 -5.28
N ILE A 452 -20.17 -14.39 -5.96
CA ILE A 452 -21.48 -14.17 -5.30
C ILE A 452 -21.82 -15.33 -4.36
N ARG A 453 -21.60 -16.58 -4.78
CA ARG A 453 -21.96 -17.77 -4.00
C ARG A 453 -21.20 -17.86 -2.66
N GLU A 454 -19.95 -17.39 -2.64
CA GLU A 454 -19.11 -17.34 -1.45
C GLU A 454 -19.55 -16.19 -0.54
N ILE A 455 -19.83 -15.02 -1.13
CA ILE A 455 -20.38 -13.86 -0.41
C ILE A 455 -21.76 -14.19 0.21
N ASP A 456 -22.62 -14.87 -0.53
CA ASP A 456 -23.95 -15.34 -0.09
C ASP A 456 -23.83 -16.38 1.03
N HIS A 457 -22.84 -17.28 0.95
CA HIS A 457 -22.53 -18.23 2.01
C HIS A 457 -22.11 -17.53 3.31
N PHE A 458 -21.13 -16.62 3.25
CA PHE A 458 -20.59 -15.96 4.45
C PHE A 458 -21.53 -14.89 5.04
N ARG A 459 -22.35 -14.21 4.23
CA ARG A 459 -23.33 -13.22 4.73
C ARG A 459 -24.60 -13.88 5.30
N GLY A 460 -24.92 -15.08 4.82
CA GLY A 460 -26.13 -15.81 5.16
C GLY A 460 -27.42 -15.03 4.90
N ASN A 461 -28.50 -15.41 5.59
CA ASN A 461 -29.79 -14.73 5.48
C ASN A 461 -29.90 -13.46 6.36
N ALA A 462 -28.93 -13.22 7.25
CA ALA A 462 -28.97 -12.14 8.23
C ALA A 462 -28.41 -10.80 7.71
N ILE A 463 -27.67 -10.82 6.60
CA ILE A 463 -26.98 -9.65 6.04
C ILE A 463 -27.29 -9.56 4.54
N THR A 464 -27.77 -8.41 4.10
CA THR A 464 -28.03 -8.11 2.69
C THR A 464 -26.74 -7.71 1.97
N SER A 465 -26.64 -7.98 0.67
CA SER A 465 -25.49 -7.55 -0.14
C SER A 465 -25.32 -6.02 -0.13
N ASN A 466 -26.43 -5.28 0.00
CA ASN A 466 -26.41 -3.82 0.14
C ASN A 466 -25.71 -3.38 1.43
N GLU A 467 -25.93 -4.06 2.57
CA GLU A 467 -25.25 -3.73 3.83
C GLU A 467 -23.74 -3.92 3.76
N LEU A 468 -23.28 -4.98 3.09
CA LEU A 468 -21.84 -5.20 2.82
C LEU A 468 -21.26 -4.06 1.99
N THR A 469 -21.92 -3.66 0.90
CA THR A 469 -21.46 -2.54 0.06
C THR A 469 -21.59 -1.18 0.73
N ASP A 470 -22.56 -1.02 1.63
CA ASP A 470 -22.84 0.24 2.33
C ASP A 470 -21.84 0.54 3.43
N CYS A 471 -21.14 -0.49 3.94
CA CYS A 471 -19.97 -0.33 4.81
C CYS A 471 -18.72 0.14 4.03
N GLY A 472 -18.64 -0.12 2.73
CA GLY A 472 -17.58 0.36 1.85
C GLY A 472 -16.26 -0.43 1.87
N LEU A 473 -16.07 -1.37 2.80
CA LEU A 473 -14.89 -2.25 2.86
C LEU A 473 -14.84 -3.23 1.67
N LEU A 474 -16.00 -3.72 1.24
CA LEU A 474 -16.18 -4.68 0.16
C LEU A 474 -16.95 -4.03 -0.99
N ARG A 475 -16.41 -4.08 -2.21
CA ARG A 475 -17.13 -3.72 -3.44
C ARG A 475 -17.69 -4.98 -4.06
N ILE A 476 -18.97 -4.99 -4.43
CA ILE A 476 -19.63 -6.15 -5.09
C ILE A 476 -20.14 -5.74 -6.48
N PRO A 477 -19.26 -5.58 -7.49
CA PRO A 477 -19.66 -5.34 -8.88
C PRO A 477 -20.32 -6.58 -9.51
N LYS A 478 -21.64 -6.71 -9.33
CA LYS A 478 -22.54 -7.73 -9.93
C LYS A 478 -22.23 -9.18 -9.58
N GLU A 479 -21.09 -9.71 -10.02
CA GLU A 479 -20.76 -11.15 -10.05
C GLU A 479 -19.65 -11.58 -9.12
N LYS A 480 -18.74 -10.66 -8.79
CA LYS A 480 -17.68 -10.89 -7.81
C LYS A 480 -17.64 -9.74 -6.82
N GLY A 481 -17.10 -10.00 -5.64
CA GLY A 481 -16.74 -8.99 -4.67
C GLY A 481 -15.24 -8.97 -4.41
N TYR A 482 -14.71 -7.81 -4.01
CA TYR A 482 -13.32 -7.66 -3.60
C TYR A 482 -13.19 -6.56 -2.53
N PHE A 483 -12.19 -6.70 -1.66
CA PHE A 483 -11.87 -5.68 -0.65
C PHE A 483 -11.19 -4.47 -1.30
N ILE A 484 -11.41 -3.27 -0.77
CA ILE A 484 -10.86 -2.02 -1.35
C ILE A 484 -9.34 -1.98 -1.46
N HIS A 485 -8.62 -2.76 -0.64
CA HIS A 485 -7.19 -3.03 -0.76
C HIS A 485 -6.84 -4.39 -0.13
N LEU A 486 -5.75 -5.03 -0.56
CA LEU A 486 -5.29 -6.31 0.01
C LEU A 486 -5.04 -6.19 1.52
N THR A 487 -4.52 -5.05 1.99
CA THR A 487 -4.23 -4.87 3.42
C THR A 487 -5.47 -4.78 4.30
N PHE A 488 -6.66 -4.52 3.76
CA PHE A 488 -7.91 -4.76 4.50
C PHE A 488 -8.24 -6.24 4.63
N GLN A 489 -7.97 -7.06 3.61
CA GLN A 489 -8.12 -8.51 3.66
C GLN A 489 -7.11 -9.13 4.66
N GLU A 490 -5.86 -8.64 4.67
CA GLU A 490 -4.84 -9.03 5.65
C GLU A 490 -5.26 -8.63 7.08
N PHE A 491 -5.68 -7.38 7.28
CA PHE A 491 -6.14 -6.87 8.58
C PHE A 491 -7.39 -7.60 9.10
N LEU A 492 -8.38 -7.89 8.24
CA LEU A 492 -9.59 -8.62 8.65
C LEU A 492 -9.27 -10.08 9.00
N THR A 493 -8.37 -10.72 8.25
CA THR A 493 -7.88 -12.07 8.62
C THR A 493 -7.14 -12.03 9.96
N ALA A 494 -6.34 -11.00 10.21
CA ALA A 494 -5.66 -10.81 11.49
C ALA A 494 -6.66 -10.56 12.64
N SER A 495 -7.67 -9.70 12.44
CA SER A 495 -8.77 -9.45 13.38
C SER A 495 -9.48 -10.75 13.77
N LYS A 496 -9.80 -11.61 12.78
CA LYS A 496 -10.42 -12.93 13.01
C LYS A 496 -9.62 -13.79 13.99
N VAL A 497 -8.34 -13.98 13.72
CA VAL A 497 -7.46 -14.83 14.54
C VAL A 497 -7.20 -14.18 15.90
N ALA A 498 -6.93 -12.87 15.94
CA ALA A 498 -6.77 -12.10 17.18
C ALA A 498 -7.99 -12.19 18.10
N ASN A 499 -9.20 -12.17 17.55
CA ASN A 499 -10.44 -12.32 18.33
C ASN A 499 -10.57 -13.72 18.96
N GLN A 500 -10.08 -14.78 18.31
CA GLN A 500 -10.03 -16.13 18.92
C GLN A 500 -9.09 -16.15 20.13
N TYR A 501 -7.90 -15.54 20.02
CA TYR A 501 -6.99 -15.34 21.16
C TYR A 501 -7.65 -14.53 22.30
N LEU A 502 -8.31 -13.42 21.98
CA LEU A 502 -8.94 -12.53 22.97
C LEU A 502 -10.12 -13.21 23.70
N GLN A 503 -10.91 -14.04 23.01
CA GLN A 503 -12.03 -14.77 23.61
C GLN A 503 -11.56 -15.98 24.45
N GLY A 504 -10.33 -16.46 24.25
CA GLY A 504 -9.82 -17.69 24.85
C GLY A 504 -10.45 -18.97 24.26
N GLU A 505 -11.23 -18.82 23.18
CA GLU A 505 -11.88 -19.91 22.49
C GLU A 505 -10.97 -20.53 21.42
N ASN A 506 -11.24 -21.78 21.06
CA ASN A 506 -10.66 -22.45 19.90
C ASN A 506 -9.11 -22.45 19.83
N ARG A 507 -8.44 -22.55 20.98
CA ARG A 507 -6.97 -22.54 21.13
C ARG A 507 -6.22 -23.44 20.14
N GLN A 508 -6.77 -24.61 19.83
CA GLN A 508 -6.21 -25.57 18.88
C GLN A 508 -6.23 -25.04 17.43
N ALA A 509 -7.22 -24.24 17.04
CA ALA A 509 -7.26 -23.59 15.72
C ALA A 509 -6.20 -22.49 15.61
N CYS A 510 -6.00 -21.69 16.67
CA CYS A 510 -4.93 -20.69 16.72
C CYS A 510 -3.53 -21.33 16.58
N GLN A 511 -3.29 -22.42 17.31
CA GLN A 511 -2.05 -23.19 17.21
C GLN A 511 -1.87 -23.81 15.82
N SER A 512 -2.92 -24.44 15.29
CA SER A 512 -2.93 -24.96 13.91
C SER A 512 -2.67 -23.87 12.87
N PHE A 513 -3.16 -22.64 13.07
CA PHE A 513 -2.92 -21.52 12.16
C PHE A 513 -1.43 -21.15 12.12
N LEU A 514 -0.80 -20.96 13.29
CA LEU A 514 0.63 -20.66 13.34
C LEU A 514 1.48 -21.81 12.79
N LEU A 515 1.21 -23.06 13.17
CA LEU A 515 1.93 -24.23 12.68
C LEU A 515 1.94 -24.35 11.14
N ASN A 516 0.84 -23.95 10.47
CA ASN A 516 0.72 -24.04 9.01
C ASN A 516 1.21 -22.78 8.27
N TYR A 517 1.20 -21.60 8.90
CA TYR A 517 1.39 -20.32 8.20
C TYR A 517 2.52 -19.42 8.75
N LYS A 518 3.21 -19.79 9.84
CA LYS A 518 4.29 -18.99 10.47
C LYS A 518 5.37 -18.51 9.49
N PHE A 519 5.72 -19.33 8.50
CA PHE A 519 6.77 -19.02 7.50
C PHE A 519 6.23 -18.84 6.08
N GLU A 520 4.92 -18.73 5.90
CA GLU A 520 4.30 -18.45 4.61
C GLU A 520 4.32 -16.92 4.35
N PRO A 521 5.02 -16.41 3.32
CA PRO A 521 5.21 -14.96 3.12
C PRO A 521 3.91 -14.16 3.11
N ARG A 522 2.84 -14.72 2.52
CA ARG A 522 1.50 -14.14 2.44
C ARG A 522 0.83 -13.89 3.81
N TYR A 523 1.30 -14.53 4.87
CA TYR A 523 0.83 -14.32 6.23
C TYR A 523 1.77 -13.43 7.07
N SER A 524 2.92 -12.98 6.54
CA SER A 524 3.87 -12.12 7.26
C SER A 524 3.20 -10.87 7.87
N LEU A 525 2.44 -10.12 7.06
CA LEU A 525 1.71 -8.95 7.55
C LEU A 525 0.50 -9.32 8.43
N VAL A 526 -0.15 -10.45 8.16
CA VAL A 526 -1.27 -10.97 8.99
C VAL A 526 -0.78 -11.28 10.41
N LEU A 527 0.35 -11.96 10.54
CA LEU A 527 0.98 -12.32 11.82
C LEU A 527 1.42 -11.08 12.61
N ARG A 528 2.05 -10.13 11.90
CA ARG A 528 2.37 -8.79 12.43
C ARG A 528 1.08 -8.13 12.98
N MET A 529 0.00 -8.08 12.20
CA MET A 529 -1.26 -7.47 12.61
C MET A 529 -2.00 -8.20 13.73
N ILE A 530 -1.88 -9.53 13.86
CA ILE A 530 -2.47 -10.27 14.99
C ILE A 530 -1.92 -9.76 16.32
N SER A 531 -0.58 -9.64 16.43
CA SER A 531 0.06 -9.16 17.65
C SER A 531 -0.35 -7.72 18.01
N GLY A 532 -0.43 -6.84 17.01
CA GLY A 532 -0.89 -5.46 17.19
C GLY A 532 -2.34 -5.38 17.65
N TYR A 533 -3.24 -6.14 17.03
CA TYR A 533 -4.67 -6.11 17.32
C TYR A 533 -4.96 -6.61 18.73
N ILE A 534 -4.29 -7.70 19.15
CA ILE A 534 -4.36 -8.21 20.51
C ILE A 534 -3.81 -7.16 21.49
N SER A 535 -2.64 -6.57 21.22
CA SER A 535 -2.05 -5.55 22.10
C SER A 535 -2.95 -4.33 22.28
N LEU A 536 -3.52 -3.79 21.19
CA LEU A 536 -4.45 -2.66 21.22
C LEU A 536 -5.71 -2.98 22.03
N SER A 537 -6.28 -4.18 21.82
CA SER A 537 -7.50 -4.63 22.49
C SER A 537 -7.31 -4.78 24.01
N ILE A 538 -6.15 -5.28 24.45
CA ILE A 538 -5.81 -5.40 25.88
C ILE A 538 -5.57 -4.03 26.51
N THR A 539 -4.82 -3.14 25.85
CA THR A 539 -4.56 -1.79 26.35
C THR A 539 -5.84 -0.98 26.53
N ASN A 540 -6.79 -1.10 25.60
CA ASN A 540 -8.05 -0.36 25.63
C ASN A 540 -9.12 -0.96 26.55
N ASN A 541 -8.99 -2.21 27.01
CA ASN A 541 -10.03 -2.89 27.80
C ASN A 541 -9.49 -3.59 29.05
N ARG A 542 -9.80 -3.00 30.21
CA ARG A 542 -9.42 -3.51 31.55
C ARG A 542 -9.94 -4.91 31.87
N PHE A 543 -10.92 -5.45 31.13
CA PHE A 543 -11.39 -6.82 31.30
C PHE A 543 -10.24 -7.84 31.15
N TYR A 544 -9.38 -7.67 30.14
CA TYR A 544 -8.29 -8.60 29.85
C TYR A 544 -7.18 -8.61 30.92
N LEU A 545 -7.10 -7.58 31.76
CA LEU A 545 -6.17 -7.53 32.90
C LEU A 545 -6.57 -8.49 34.04
N ASN A 546 -7.82 -8.94 34.06
CA ASN A 546 -8.38 -9.81 35.11
C ASN A 546 -8.54 -11.27 34.69
N LEU A 547 -8.08 -11.66 33.48
CA LEU A 547 -8.13 -13.05 33.02
C LEU A 547 -6.94 -13.85 33.55
N ASN A 548 -7.17 -15.16 33.79
CA ASN A 548 -6.12 -16.10 34.21
C ASN A 548 -5.03 -16.31 33.14
N THR A 549 -5.30 -15.97 31.88
CA THR A 549 -4.36 -16.05 30.75
C THR A 549 -4.39 -14.75 29.97
N ASN A 550 -3.22 -14.14 29.75
CA ASN A 550 -3.07 -12.94 28.91
C ASN A 550 -3.07 -13.37 27.43
N PRO A 551 -4.02 -12.91 26.58
CA PRO A 551 -4.10 -13.31 25.18
C PRO A 551 -2.83 -13.01 24.36
N LEU A 552 -2.14 -11.90 24.64
CA LEU A 552 -0.90 -11.53 23.96
C LEU A 552 0.25 -12.48 24.34
N GLN A 553 0.36 -12.80 25.63
CA GLN A 553 1.29 -13.82 26.10
C GLN A 553 1.01 -15.16 25.41
N SER A 554 -0.26 -15.55 25.31
CA SER A 554 -0.67 -16.80 24.66
C SER A 554 -0.38 -16.83 23.16
N PHE A 555 -0.43 -15.69 22.45
CA PHE A 555 0.03 -15.57 21.06
C PHE A 555 1.53 -15.76 20.93
N PHE A 556 2.34 -15.08 21.76
CA PHE A 556 3.79 -15.27 21.72
C PHE A 556 4.23 -16.65 22.19
N ASP A 557 3.52 -17.30 23.13
CA ASP A 557 3.76 -18.69 23.51
C ASP A 557 3.66 -19.65 22.30
N ASP A 558 2.69 -19.42 21.39
CA ASP A 558 2.55 -20.21 20.17
C ASP A 558 3.53 -19.76 19.07
N LEU A 559 3.81 -18.45 18.94
CA LEU A 559 4.73 -17.93 17.92
C LEU A 559 6.18 -18.40 18.14
N PHE A 560 6.60 -18.50 19.40
CA PHE A 560 7.90 -19.04 19.81
C PHE A 560 7.93 -20.58 19.89
N ALA A 561 6.83 -21.27 19.60
CA ALA A 561 6.83 -22.74 19.50
C ALA A 561 7.45 -23.20 18.17
N GLU A 562 7.77 -24.50 18.09
CA GLU A 562 8.12 -25.17 16.84
C GLU A 562 6.97 -25.03 15.80
N PRO A 563 7.27 -24.96 14.48
CA PRO A 563 8.58 -25.09 13.85
C PRO A 563 9.45 -23.84 13.97
N HIS A 564 10.77 -24.03 13.91
CA HIS A 564 11.78 -22.97 13.86
C HIS A 564 12.42 -22.86 12.48
N ASP A 565 12.88 -21.67 12.12
CA ASP A 565 13.64 -21.42 10.89
C ASP A 565 15.08 -21.96 11.03
N LEU A 566 15.52 -22.76 10.05
CA LEU A 566 16.89 -23.28 9.99
C LEU A 566 17.94 -22.17 9.87
N ALA A 567 17.60 -21.05 9.23
CA ALA A 567 18.47 -19.89 9.10
C ALA A 567 18.38 -18.94 10.33
N VAL A 568 17.35 -19.11 11.17
CA VAL A 568 16.95 -18.27 12.32
C VAL A 568 16.57 -16.82 11.95
N ARG A 569 17.17 -16.24 10.90
CA ARG A 569 17.00 -14.86 10.43
C ARG A 569 15.54 -14.50 10.20
N SER A 570 14.81 -15.28 9.41
CA SER A 570 13.43 -14.96 9.02
C SER A 570 12.49 -14.99 10.22
N GLU A 571 12.72 -15.93 11.15
CA GLU A 571 12.00 -16.02 12.42
C GLU A 571 12.29 -14.80 13.32
N LEU A 572 13.54 -14.33 13.41
CA LEU A 572 13.89 -13.12 14.15
C LEU A 572 13.22 -11.87 13.57
N HIS A 573 13.18 -11.69 12.24
CA HIS A 573 12.49 -10.56 11.60
C HIS A 573 10.99 -10.60 11.86
N LEU A 574 10.35 -11.76 11.71
CA LEU A 574 8.93 -11.95 11.99
C LEU A 574 8.59 -11.56 13.43
N ILE A 575 9.33 -12.09 14.41
CA ILE A 575 9.11 -11.81 15.83
C ILE A 575 9.38 -10.34 16.16
N ALA A 576 10.43 -9.73 15.60
CA ALA A 576 10.72 -8.31 15.75
C ALA A 576 9.55 -7.44 15.24
N ASN A 577 9.02 -7.77 14.06
CA ASN A 577 7.89 -7.07 13.44
C ASN A 577 6.60 -7.24 14.26
N CYS A 578 6.35 -8.40 14.85
CA CYS A 578 5.24 -8.58 15.80
C CYS A 578 5.41 -7.73 17.07
N PHE A 579 6.63 -7.64 17.63
CA PHE A 579 6.87 -6.74 18.77
C PHE A 579 6.80 -5.25 18.40
N GLU A 580 7.03 -4.87 17.14
CA GLU A 580 6.89 -3.49 16.66
C GLU A 580 5.43 -3.00 16.70
N GLU A 581 4.47 -3.89 16.48
CA GLU A 581 3.04 -3.57 16.54
C GLU A 581 2.47 -3.52 17.97
N CYS A 582 3.24 -3.96 18.97
CA CYS A 582 2.80 -4.01 20.35
C CYS A 582 2.98 -2.66 21.05
N GLN A 583 1.92 -2.14 21.69
CA GLN A 583 1.97 -0.89 22.46
C GLN A 583 2.88 -0.97 23.69
N ASN A 584 2.98 -2.17 24.28
CA ASN A 584 3.90 -2.47 25.37
C ASN A 584 4.41 -3.92 25.22
N PRO A 585 5.53 -4.15 24.51
CA PRO A 585 6.06 -5.49 24.29
C PRO A 585 6.67 -6.09 25.57
N ALA A 586 7.12 -5.27 26.53
CA ALA A 586 7.76 -5.70 27.77
C ALA A 586 6.84 -6.49 28.73
N GLN A 587 5.52 -6.51 28.47
CA GLN A 587 4.58 -7.38 29.20
C GLN A 587 4.69 -8.87 28.81
N VAL A 588 5.35 -9.18 27.69
CA VAL A 588 5.52 -10.54 27.16
C VAL A 588 6.78 -11.17 27.73
N LYS A 589 6.66 -12.33 28.39
CA LYS A 589 7.76 -13.01 29.10
C LYS A 589 8.97 -13.31 28.21
N GLN A 590 8.74 -13.64 26.94
CA GLN A 590 9.79 -13.94 25.96
C GLN A 590 10.57 -12.69 25.51
N TYR A 591 10.03 -11.47 25.68
CA TYR A 591 10.59 -10.27 25.08
C TYR A 591 12.06 -10.04 25.47
N GLU A 592 12.38 -10.09 26.77
CA GLU A 592 13.76 -9.93 27.25
C GLU A 592 14.69 -11.03 26.72
N GLY A 593 14.23 -12.28 26.65
CA GLY A 593 15.00 -13.39 26.08
C GLY A 593 15.22 -13.26 24.57
N PHE A 594 14.25 -12.70 23.85
CA PHE A 594 14.34 -12.38 22.44
C PHE A 594 15.33 -11.25 22.17
N ILE A 595 15.32 -10.19 22.99
CA ILE A 595 16.33 -9.12 22.90
C ILE A 595 17.75 -9.68 23.12
N GLU A 596 17.95 -10.56 24.11
CA GLU A 596 19.25 -11.21 24.31
C GLU A 596 19.67 -12.04 23.09
N LEU A 597 18.74 -12.80 22.50
CA LEU A 597 18.99 -13.61 21.29
C LEU A 597 19.36 -12.73 20.09
N VAL A 598 18.61 -11.66 19.82
CA VAL A 598 18.92 -10.68 18.74
C VAL A 598 20.27 -10.02 18.99
N LYS A 599 20.57 -9.63 20.23
CA LYS A 599 21.84 -9.01 20.63
C LYS A 599 23.03 -9.96 20.39
N ASP A 600 22.93 -11.23 20.81
CA ASP A 600 23.99 -12.23 20.58
C ASP A 600 24.14 -12.57 19.09
N TYR A 601 23.04 -12.70 18.35
CA TYR A 601 23.03 -12.94 16.89
C TYR A 601 23.67 -11.78 16.12
N MET A 602 23.31 -10.54 16.45
CA MET A 602 23.87 -9.32 15.86
C MET A 602 25.38 -9.22 16.10
N ILE A 603 25.85 -9.50 17.32
CA ILE A 603 27.29 -9.52 17.64
C ILE A 603 27.99 -10.61 16.81
N GLY A 604 27.42 -11.82 16.74
CA GLY A 604 27.97 -12.94 15.97
C GLY A 604 28.12 -12.61 14.48
N LEU A 605 27.05 -12.14 13.83
CA LEU A 605 27.09 -11.72 12.42
C LEU A 605 28.06 -10.55 12.19
N SER A 606 28.06 -9.56 13.08
CA SER A 606 28.89 -8.36 12.91
C SER A 606 30.39 -8.68 12.95
N LEU A 607 30.80 -9.59 13.85
CA LEU A 607 32.17 -10.11 13.95
C LEU A 607 32.58 -10.99 12.75
N LEU A 608 31.62 -11.62 12.08
CA LEU A 608 31.83 -12.35 10.82
C LEU A 608 31.82 -11.43 9.59
N GLY A 609 31.64 -10.12 9.75
CA GLY A 609 31.54 -9.16 8.64
C GLY A 609 30.22 -9.23 7.85
N LEU A 610 29.19 -9.87 8.42
CA LEU A 610 27.87 -10.04 7.79
C LEU A 610 26.92 -8.90 8.14
N ASN A 611 25.96 -8.64 7.26
CA ASN A 611 24.96 -7.58 7.39
C ASN A 611 23.90 -7.93 8.46
N VAL A 612 23.56 -6.95 9.31
CA VAL A 612 22.54 -6.97 10.38
C VAL A 612 21.48 -5.86 10.24
N GLU A 613 21.60 -5.05 9.20
CA GLU A 613 20.79 -3.88 8.86
C GLU A 613 19.29 -4.16 8.93
N GLU A 614 18.81 -5.24 8.31
CA GLU A 614 17.38 -5.58 8.30
C GLU A 614 16.79 -5.80 9.70
N LEU A 615 17.57 -6.26 10.68
CA LEU A 615 17.10 -6.36 12.08
C LEU A 615 17.08 -4.96 12.72
N LEU A 616 18.09 -4.14 12.41
CA LEU A 616 18.19 -2.75 12.86
C LEU A 616 17.21 -1.79 12.15
N ARG A 617 16.48 -2.25 11.12
CA ARG A 617 15.35 -1.51 10.52
C ARG A 617 14.15 -1.41 11.46
N ASN A 618 13.97 -2.36 12.36
CA ASN A 618 12.99 -2.25 13.45
C ASN A 618 13.39 -1.10 14.40
N ILE A 619 12.49 -0.15 14.64
CA ILE A 619 12.84 1.05 15.44
C ILE A 619 12.91 0.77 16.94
N ASN A 620 12.14 -0.21 17.43
CA ASN A 620 12.12 -0.61 18.83
C ASN A 620 13.39 -1.40 19.19
N LEU A 621 13.86 -2.30 18.31
CA LEU A 621 15.15 -2.98 18.48
C LEU A 621 16.31 -1.99 18.46
N LEU A 622 16.36 -1.12 17.45
CA LEU A 622 17.47 -0.17 17.26
C LEU A 622 17.70 0.72 18.50
N ASN A 623 16.63 1.21 19.13
CA ASN A 623 16.71 2.06 20.31
C ASN A 623 16.67 1.29 21.64
N HIS A 624 16.68 -0.05 21.62
CA HIS A 624 16.64 -0.83 22.85
C HIS A 624 17.99 -0.74 23.60
N PRO A 625 18.04 -0.45 24.92
CA PRO A 625 19.30 -0.21 25.64
C PRO A 625 20.35 -1.33 25.48
N LYS A 626 19.91 -2.59 25.48
CA LYS A 626 20.80 -3.76 25.26
C LYS A 626 21.37 -3.82 23.85
N ILE A 627 20.61 -3.41 22.83
CA ILE A 627 21.05 -3.37 21.43
C ILE A 627 21.96 -2.17 21.23
N MET A 628 21.62 -1.00 21.78
CA MET A 628 22.48 0.19 21.79
C MET A 628 23.85 -0.07 22.42
N HIS A 629 23.90 -0.74 23.58
CA HIS A 629 25.16 -1.16 24.19
C HIS A 629 25.93 -2.17 23.33
N ALA A 630 25.24 -3.05 22.60
CA ALA A 630 25.90 -3.96 21.66
C ALA A 630 26.42 -3.23 20.40
N ILE A 631 25.72 -2.21 19.90
CA ILE A 631 26.20 -1.31 18.84
C ILE A 631 27.44 -0.55 19.33
N GLU A 632 27.41 0.04 20.53
CA GLU A 632 28.59 0.71 21.13
C GLU A 632 29.78 -0.25 21.24
N ARG A 633 29.56 -1.49 21.70
CA ARG A 633 30.61 -2.52 21.76
C ARG A 633 31.19 -2.84 20.38
N LEU A 634 30.35 -2.96 19.36
CA LEU A 634 30.78 -3.30 17.99
C LEU A 634 31.44 -2.12 17.28
N LEU A 635 31.07 -0.88 17.61
CA LEU A 635 31.77 0.34 17.22
C LEU A 635 33.11 0.54 17.97
N SER A 636 33.32 -0.17 19.09
CA SER A 636 34.59 -0.18 19.84
C SER A 636 35.51 -1.35 19.46
N ASP A 637 35.04 -2.27 18.62
CA ASP A 637 35.78 -3.47 18.19
C ASP A 637 36.44 -3.23 16.83
N SER A 638 37.77 -3.40 16.76
CA SER A 638 38.56 -3.09 15.55
C SER A 638 38.21 -3.92 14.32
N HIS A 639 37.58 -5.10 14.48
CA HIS A 639 37.17 -5.96 13.37
C HIS A 639 35.72 -5.67 12.95
N ALA A 640 34.82 -5.40 13.91
CA ALA A 640 33.41 -5.16 13.61
C ALA A 640 33.07 -3.70 13.23
N ILE A 641 33.86 -2.71 13.66
CA ILE A 641 33.57 -1.27 13.50
C ILE A 641 33.20 -0.86 12.06
N LYS A 642 33.97 -1.29 11.06
CA LYS A 642 33.69 -0.99 9.64
C LYS A 642 32.36 -1.57 9.16
N ASN A 643 32.05 -2.79 9.60
CA ASN A 643 30.81 -3.44 9.25
C ASN A 643 29.63 -2.70 9.91
N MET A 644 29.72 -2.43 11.21
CA MET A 644 28.68 -1.69 11.94
C MET A 644 28.42 -0.29 11.36
N LEU A 645 29.48 0.46 11.03
CA LEU A 645 29.36 1.75 10.35
C LEU A 645 28.61 1.63 9.01
N ARG A 646 28.93 0.64 8.17
CA ARG A 646 28.19 0.42 6.90
C ARG A 646 26.72 0.08 7.12
N ASN A 647 26.41 -0.80 8.08
CA ASN A 647 25.02 -1.11 8.42
C ASN A 647 24.25 0.15 8.86
N LEU A 648 24.87 0.98 9.71
CA LEU A 648 24.28 2.24 10.17
C LEU A 648 24.12 3.29 9.05
N ILE A 649 25.08 3.38 8.12
CA ILE A 649 24.99 4.23 6.92
C ILE A 649 23.83 3.77 6.03
N ASN A 650 23.72 2.46 5.74
CA ASN A 650 22.66 1.92 4.90
C ASN A 650 21.25 2.22 5.47
N LEU A 651 21.09 2.20 6.79
CA LEU A 651 19.81 2.62 7.40
C LEU A 651 19.47 4.09 7.07
N ILE A 652 20.46 4.98 7.02
CA ILE A 652 20.22 6.38 6.65
C ILE A 652 19.92 6.51 5.16
N THR A 653 20.70 5.88 4.27
CA THR A 653 20.49 5.98 2.82
C THR A 653 19.14 5.38 2.39
N THR A 654 18.64 4.37 3.10
CA THR A 654 17.28 3.78 2.90
C THR A 654 16.14 4.63 3.50
N GLY A 655 16.47 5.80 4.05
CA GLY A 655 15.52 6.82 4.51
C GLY A 655 15.12 6.73 5.98
N LYS A 656 15.78 5.89 6.79
CA LYS A 656 15.51 5.80 8.23
C LYS A 656 16.22 6.91 8.99
N ARG A 657 15.47 7.63 9.85
CA ARG A 657 16.04 8.58 10.81
C ARG A 657 16.58 7.82 12.03
N LEU A 658 17.82 8.08 12.38
CA LEU A 658 18.49 7.49 13.54
C LEU A 658 18.39 8.41 14.76
N SER A 659 18.48 7.83 15.96
CA SER A 659 18.39 8.60 17.20
C SER A 659 19.66 9.40 17.49
N LEU A 660 19.52 10.49 18.25
CA LEU A 660 20.63 11.35 18.67
C LEU A 660 21.70 10.58 19.47
N GLU A 661 21.32 9.49 20.13
CA GLU A 661 22.23 8.62 20.86
C GLU A 661 23.18 7.87 19.92
N ILE A 662 22.68 7.36 18.77
CA ILE A 662 23.54 6.74 17.75
C ILE A 662 24.50 7.78 17.16
N VAL A 663 24.00 9.01 16.88
CA VAL A 663 24.87 10.12 16.43
C VAL A 663 25.98 10.39 17.45
N ARG A 664 25.67 10.40 18.75
CA ARG A 664 26.66 10.55 19.84
C ARG A 664 27.66 9.39 19.90
N LEU A 665 27.25 8.16 19.61
CA LEU A 665 28.18 7.02 19.49
C LEU A 665 29.16 7.22 18.31
N ILE A 666 28.71 7.72 17.16
CA ILE A 666 29.61 8.02 16.02
C ILE A 666 30.53 9.20 16.34
N VAL A 667 30.05 10.22 17.05
CA VAL A 667 30.90 11.31 17.57
C VAL A 667 31.96 10.80 18.55
N LYS A 668 31.63 9.80 19.38
CA LYS A 668 32.60 9.14 20.25
C LYS A 668 33.66 8.39 19.42
N VAL A 669 33.27 7.66 18.37
CA VAL A 669 34.19 7.02 17.43
C VAL A 669 35.16 8.03 16.79
N LEU A 670 34.68 9.20 16.34
CA LEU A 670 35.56 10.25 15.78
C LEU A 670 36.52 10.86 16.82
N LYS A 671 36.12 10.91 18.10
CA LYS A 671 36.92 11.49 19.20
C LYS A 671 37.83 10.49 19.90
N ASP A 672 37.67 9.19 19.67
CA ASP A 672 38.41 8.17 20.43
C ASP A 672 39.90 8.18 20.07
N LYS A 673 40.74 8.24 21.11
CA LYS A 673 42.19 8.18 20.98
C LYS A 673 42.69 6.78 20.67
N VAL A 674 41.93 5.73 20.94
CA VAL A 674 42.31 4.35 20.58
C VAL A 674 42.44 4.19 19.05
N LEU A 675 41.69 4.98 18.28
CA LEU A 675 41.77 5.08 16.81
C LEU A 675 42.85 6.09 16.31
N LYS A 676 43.74 6.57 17.18
CA LYS A 676 44.92 7.37 16.81
C LYS A 676 46.22 6.55 16.73
N ASP A 677 46.29 5.39 17.39
CA ASP A 677 47.53 4.60 17.49
C ASP A 677 47.59 3.40 16.52
N ASN A 678 46.48 3.06 15.85
CA ASN A 678 46.42 2.08 14.77
C ASN A 678 45.45 2.60 13.68
N GLU A 679 46.02 3.19 12.64
CA GLU A 679 45.23 3.93 11.64
C GLU A 679 44.51 3.00 10.67
N ASP A 680 43.18 3.10 10.66
CA ASP A 680 42.38 2.71 9.50
C ASP A 680 41.55 3.92 9.03
N PRO A 681 42.08 4.73 8.09
CA PRO A 681 41.44 5.97 7.63
C PRO A 681 40.00 5.76 7.14
N HIS A 682 39.66 4.57 6.63
CA HIS A 682 38.30 4.25 6.21
C HIS A 682 37.27 4.31 7.35
N VAL A 683 37.66 4.10 8.61
CA VAL A 683 36.75 4.23 9.76
C VAL A 683 36.31 5.68 9.92
N ARG A 684 37.26 6.63 9.88
CA ARG A 684 36.98 8.07 9.98
C ARG A 684 36.18 8.56 8.77
N LEU A 685 36.51 8.08 7.56
CA LEU A 685 35.76 8.39 6.34
C LEU A 685 34.30 7.91 6.43
N LEU A 686 34.07 6.67 6.88
CA LEU A 686 32.71 6.14 7.07
C LEU A 686 31.94 6.91 8.16
N ALA A 687 32.59 7.29 9.26
CA ALA A 687 31.97 8.07 10.33
C ALA A 687 31.63 9.52 9.91
N ASN A 688 32.48 10.17 9.10
CA ASN A 688 32.19 11.47 8.50
C ASN A 688 31.04 11.38 7.50
N PHE A 689 31.05 10.36 6.62
CA PHE A 689 29.97 10.09 5.68
C PHE A 689 28.63 9.86 6.38
N PHE A 690 28.61 9.06 7.46
CA PHE A 690 27.44 8.90 8.32
C PHE A 690 26.88 10.24 8.82
N LEU A 691 27.73 11.17 9.29
CA LEU A 691 27.28 12.47 9.76
C LEU A 691 26.75 13.37 8.63
N ALA A 692 27.34 13.29 7.43
CA ALA A 692 26.84 13.97 6.24
C ALA A 692 25.43 13.49 5.85
N GLU A 693 25.22 12.17 5.81
CA GLU A 693 23.93 11.53 5.50
C GLU A 693 22.84 11.90 6.54
N VAL A 694 23.18 11.91 7.84
CA VAL A 694 22.25 12.38 8.89
C VAL A 694 21.85 13.84 8.68
N ALA A 695 22.80 14.70 8.28
CA ALA A 695 22.51 16.09 7.96
C ALA A 695 21.62 16.20 6.71
N GLU A 696 21.89 15.44 5.63
CA GLU A 696 21.12 15.47 4.38
C GLU A 696 19.65 15.10 4.57
N GLN A 697 19.31 14.22 5.51
CA GLN A 697 17.91 13.92 5.89
C GLN A 697 17.14 15.09 6.57
N GLY A 698 17.73 16.29 6.64
CA GLY A 698 17.24 17.43 7.41
C GLY A 698 17.41 17.23 8.92
N GLY A 699 18.32 16.34 9.34
CA GLY A 699 18.65 16.13 10.73
C GLY A 699 19.53 17.26 11.26
N LYS A 700 19.10 17.95 12.33
CA LYS A 700 19.99 18.84 13.07
C LYS A 700 21.06 17.99 13.76
N LEU A 701 22.30 18.02 13.24
CA LEU A 701 23.44 17.49 13.97
C LEU A 701 23.57 18.25 15.31
N PRO A 702 23.86 17.56 16.42
CA PRO A 702 24.18 18.22 17.67
C PRO A 702 25.50 18.98 17.53
N LYS A 703 25.67 20.07 18.29
CA LYS A 703 26.90 20.85 18.28
C LYS A 703 28.14 19.98 18.49
N GLU A 704 28.08 18.99 19.38
CA GLU A 704 29.21 18.08 19.65
C GLU A 704 29.66 17.26 18.43
N ALA A 705 28.80 17.09 17.42
CA ALA A 705 29.12 16.46 16.13
C ALA A 705 29.75 17.45 15.14
N VAL A 706 29.25 18.68 15.08
CA VAL A 706 29.87 19.76 14.30
C VAL A 706 31.28 20.03 14.80
N ASP A 707 31.46 20.15 16.13
CA ASP A 707 32.77 20.31 16.78
C ASP A 707 33.71 19.12 16.47
N ALA A 708 33.16 17.90 16.29
CA ALA A 708 33.95 16.72 15.90
C ALA A 708 34.42 16.79 14.44
N LEU A 709 33.54 17.17 13.51
CA LEU A 709 33.90 17.38 12.10
C LEU A 709 34.95 18.49 11.96
N VAL A 710 34.82 19.58 12.72
CA VAL A 710 35.83 20.64 12.79
C VAL A 710 37.18 20.13 13.29
N GLN A 711 37.21 19.24 14.29
CA GLN A 711 38.45 18.63 14.75
C GLN A 711 39.07 17.71 13.68
N VAL A 712 38.27 16.90 12.98
CA VAL A 712 38.76 16.05 11.88
C VAL A 712 39.27 16.89 10.70
N LEU A 713 38.66 18.04 10.43
CA LEU A 713 39.11 18.99 9.42
C LEU A 713 40.46 19.65 9.79
N LYS A 714 40.80 19.76 11.09
CA LYS A 714 42.09 20.30 11.59
C LYS A 714 43.19 19.24 11.70
N GLU A 715 42.84 18.03 12.12
CA GLU A 715 43.81 16.98 12.52
C GLU A 715 43.86 15.76 11.56
N GLY A 716 42.97 15.71 10.55
CA GLY A 716 42.84 14.57 9.63
C GLY A 716 43.88 14.54 8.50
N ASP A 717 43.91 13.41 7.80
CA ASP A 717 44.57 13.25 6.49
C ASP A 717 43.72 13.88 5.37
N ASP A 718 44.29 14.05 4.17
CA ASP A 718 43.63 14.66 3.00
C ASP A 718 42.25 14.06 2.70
N SER A 719 42.10 12.74 2.88
CA SER A 719 40.85 12.00 2.59
C SER A 719 39.76 12.26 3.64
N THR A 720 40.15 12.40 4.90
CA THR A 720 39.26 12.63 6.04
C THR A 720 38.94 14.10 6.20
N GLN A 721 39.87 15.01 5.89
CA GLN A 721 39.63 16.45 5.76
C GLN A 721 38.58 16.74 4.67
N LYS A 722 38.74 16.18 3.46
CA LYS A 722 37.73 16.25 2.39
C LYS A 722 36.34 15.84 2.90
N SER A 723 36.24 14.65 3.49
CA SER A 723 34.94 14.12 3.93
C SER A 723 34.33 14.93 5.08
N ALA A 724 35.15 15.57 5.93
CA ALA A 724 34.67 16.49 6.94
C ALA A 724 34.17 17.83 6.36
N ALA A 725 34.84 18.36 5.32
CA ALA A 725 34.41 19.55 4.60
C ALA A 725 33.06 19.31 3.89
N ASP A 726 32.91 18.17 3.20
CA ASP A 726 31.64 17.74 2.58
C ASP A 726 30.50 17.69 3.60
N ALA A 727 30.73 17.04 4.76
CA ALA A 727 29.74 16.93 5.82
C ALA A 727 29.33 18.31 6.37
N LEU A 728 30.28 19.22 6.60
CA LEU A 728 30.01 20.59 7.06
C LEU A 728 29.25 21.42 5.99
N GLY A 729 29.56 21.24 4.70
CA GLY A 729 28.80 21.82 3.60
C GLY A 729 27.34 21.36 3.58
N THR A 730 27.09 20.06 3.80
CA THR A 730 25.73 19.51 3.92
C THR A 730 24.98 20.01 5.15
N VAL A 731 25.66 20.17 6.31
CA VAL A 731 25.07 20.81 7.50
C VAL A 731 24.62 22.24 7.21
N ALA A 732 25.45 23.03 6.51
CA ALA A 732 25.10 24.38 6.09
C ALA A 732 23.91 24.38 5.12
N LYS A 733 23.93 23.51 4.09
CA LYS A 733 22.86 23.31 3.09
C LYS A 733 21.48 23.09 3.72
N GLN A 734 21.42 22.45 4.88
CA GLN A 734 20.18 22.05 5.55
C GLN A 734 19.79 22.98 6.72
N GLY A 735 20.48 24.11 6.90
CA GLY A 735 20.18 25.08 7.95
C GLY A 735 20.45 24.56 9.37
N GLY A 736 21.44 23.67 9.54
CA GLY A 736 21.89 23.20 10.84
C GLY A 736 22.62 24.27 11.65
N GLU A 737 22.96 23.96 12.91
CA GLU A 737 23.82 24.84 13.73
C GLU A 737 25.24 24.87 13.18
N PHE A 738 25.53 25.87 12.34
CA PHE A 738 26.86 26.13 11.81
C PHE A 738 27.62 27.08 12.74
N SER A 739 28.80 26.69 13.21
CA SER A 739 29.59 27.51 14.14
C SER A 739 30.57 28.42 13.40
N LYS A 740 30.90 29.58 13.99
CA LYS A 740 31.99 30.42 13.45
C LYS A 740 33.33 29.67 13.41
N GLU A 741 33.58 28.78 14.37
CA GLU A 741 34.79 27.94 14.34
C GLU A 741 34.84 27.01 13.12
N ALA A 742 33.70 26.48 12.67
CA ALA A 742 33.62 25.69 11.44
C ALA A 742 33.94 26.53 10.20
N LEU A 743 33.42 27.77 10.14
CA LEU A 743 33.74 28.74 9.09
C LEU A 743 35.24 29.05 9.04
N ASP A 744 35.80 29.49 10.18
CA ASP A 744 37.21 29.88 10.30
C ASP A 744 38.14 28.71 9.91
N THR A 745 37.75 27.48 10.26
CA THR A 745 38.51 26.26 9.92
C THR A 745 38.44 25.92 8.43
N LEU A 746 37.27 26.02 7.79
CA LEU A 746 37.15 25.84 6.33
C LEU A 746 37.96 26.90 5.58
N VAL A 747 37.94 28.15 6.05
CA VAL A 747 38.77 29.24 5.49
C VAL A 747 40.27 28.98 5.69
N GLN A 748 40.68 28.33 6.79
CA GLN A 748 42.06 27.89 6.98
C GLN A 748 42.44 26.79 6.00
N VAL A 749 41.63 25.73 5.86
CA VAL A 749 41.88 24.63 4.90
C VAL A 749 41.91 25.14 3.45
N LEU A 750 41.04 26.09 3.09
CA LEU A 750 41.07 26.74 1.77
C LEU A 750 42.40 27.48 1.49
N LYS A 751 43.11 27.94 2.52
CA LYS A 751 44.43 28.60 2.38
C LYS A 751 45.59 27.59 2.44
N GLU A 752 45.55 26.68 3.38
CA GLU A 752 46.72 25.90 3.83
C GLU A 752 46.67 24.42 3.40
N GLY A 753 45.49 23.87 3.08
CA GLY A 753 45.30 22.46 2.71
C GLY A 753 45.88 22.06 1.34
N ASP A 754 45.74 20.78 1.00
CA ASP A 754 46.11 20.24 -0.30
C ASP A 754 45.13 20.68 -1.41
N TYR A 755 45.34 20.23 -2.65
CA TYR A 755 44.45 20.60 -3.76
C TYR A 755 43.00 20.13 -3.52
N ILE A 756 42.82 18.91 -3.01
CA ILE A 756 41.49 18.29 -2.87
C ILE A 756 40.74 18.91 -1.68
N ALA A 757 41.38 19.05 -0.52
CA ALA A 757 40.78 19.69 0.64
C ALA A 757 40.41 21.16 0.36
N LYS A 758 41.17 21.86 -0.49
CA LYS A 758 40.84 23.22 -0.96
C LYS A 758 39.59 23.25 -1.84
N GLU A 759 39.45 22.33 -2.79
CA GLU A 759 38.27 22.20 -3.65
C GLU A 759 37.00 21.99 -2.80
N HIS A 760 37.04 21.01 -1.89
CA HIS A 760 35.90 20.69 -1.02
C HIS A 760 35.61 21.78 0.04
N ALA A 761 36.63 22.46 0.57
CA ALA A 761 36.44 23.61 1.45
C ALA A 761 35.79 24.79 0.70
N ALA A 762 36.17 25.03 -0.57
CA ALA A 762 35.54 26.05 -1.40
C ALA A 762 34.07 25.73 -1.71
N ASP A 763 33.73 24.48 -1.99
CA ASP A 763 32.33 24.06 -2.21
C ASP A 763 31.48 24.17 -0.94
N ALA A 764 32.03 23.81 0.23
CA ALA A 764 31.37 23.98 1.52
C ALA A 764 31.13 25.46 1.84
N LEU A 765 32.13 26.33 1.66
CA LEU A 765 32.00 27.78 1.84
C LEU A 765 31.02 28.40 0.83
N GLY A 766 31.07 27.99 -0.43
CA GLY A 766 30.11 28.37 -1.46
C GLY A 766 28.68 27.93 -1.16
N THR A 767 28.51 26.86 -0.36
CA THR A 767 27.21 26.40 0.13
C THR A 767 26.71 27.25 1.30
N VAL A 768 27.59 27.58 2.27
CA VAL A 768 27.30 28.56 3.34
C VAL A 768 26.89 29.92 2.73
N ALA A 769 27.64 30.40 1.73
CA ALA A 769 27.36 31.62 1.01
C ALA A 769 25.94 31.64 0.40
N LYS A 770 25.55 30.58 -0.30
CA LYS A 770 24.24 30.43 -0.98
C LYS A 770 23.06 30.38 -0.02
N GLN A 771 23.23 29.83 1.18
CA GLN A 771 22.16 29.71 2.19
C GLN A 771 21.84 31.04 2.89
N GLY A 772 22.77 32.00 2.86
CA GLY A 772 22.59 33.30 3.52
C GLY A 772 22.87 33.25 5.03
N GLY A 773 22.38 34.25 5.76
CA GLY A 773 22.61 34.39 7.20
C GLY A 773 23.92 35.11 7.58
N GLU A 774 24.30 35.02 8.85
CA GLU A 774 25.39 35.80 9.46
C GLU A 774 26.75 35.58 8.79
N PHE A 775 27.07 34.32 8.44
CA PHE A 775 28.37 33.91 7.89
C PHE A 775 28.49 34.03 6.37
N SER A 776 27.39 34.28 5.65
CA SER A 776 27.37 34.29 4.16
C SER A 776 28.34 35.31 3.56
N LYS A 777 28.53 36.48 4.19
CA LYS A 777 29.49 37.51 3.73
C LYS A 777 30.96 37.21 4.04
N GLU A 778 31.23 36.30 4.97
CA GLU A 778 32.58 35.90 5.38
C GLU A 778 33.00 34.58 4.67
N ALA A 779 32.03 33.85 4.11
CA ALA A 779 32.23 32.70 3.24
C ALA A 779 32.41 33.05 1.75
N LEU A 780 31.97 34.24 1.32
CA LEU A 780 32.12 34.82 -0.03
C LEU A 780 33.46 35.54 -0.20
#